data_AF-A0A6A6KVB8-F1
#
_entry.id   AF-A0A6A6KVB8-F1
#
_cell.length_a   1.000
_cell.length_b   1.000
_cell.length_c   1.000
_cell.angle_alpha   90.00
_cell.angle_beta   90.00
_cell.angle_gamma   90.00
#
_symmetry.space_group_name_H-M   'P 1'
#
loop_
_entity.id
_entity.type
_entity.pdbx_description
1 polymer ?
#
loop_
_entity_poly.entity_id
_entity_poly.type
_entity_poly.pdbx_seq_one_letter_code
_entity_poly.pdbx_strand_id
1 'polypeptide(L)'
;MKLTPREVEKLGLHNAGYLAQKRLARGLRLNYSEAVALVATQILEFVRDGDKTVADLMDVGKCLLGRRQVLPAVPHLLDSVQVEGTFPDGTKLVTVHNPIASENGNLELALHGSFLPVPSLDKFPGIEENEIPGVFIFGDGNITLNPGRKAVILKVVNRGDRPIQVGSHYHFIETNPCLCFDRMKAYGMRLNILAGTAIRFEPGECKSVVLVSIGGKKVIRGGNGIVDGPVDDANYAAVSETVKSRGFGNQEEENAREGVTGEDSDFTTVVSHEAYANMYGPTTGDKIRLGDTNLYAEIERDFAIYGDECVFGGGKVIRDGMGQSCGHQPVDSLDAVITNAVIIDYSGIYKADIGIRGGLIAAIGKAGNPDIMNNVHSDMIIGVNTEVIAGEGMIVTAGAIDCHVHFICPQLAYEAISSGITTLVGGGTGPADGTRATTCTPAPSQMKLMLQSTDDLPLNFGFTGKVNIHTDTLNESGFVEHTIAAFKGRTIHAYHSEGAGGGHAPDIIKVCGVKNVLPSSTNPTRPYTSNTIDEHLDMLMVCHHLDKDIPEDVAFAESRIRAETIAAEDILHDLGAISIISSDSQAMGRIGEVISRTWQTAHKMKSHRGSIGPGGSDNDNFRIKRYIAKYTINPAVANGFAELIGSVEVGKLADLVLWKPSFFGAKPEMVIKGGVIAWAEMGDPNASIPTPEPVISRPMFGAFGKAGSANSVAFVSKIAAYNGIKALYGLSKRVEAVGNVRRLTKLDMKLNDALPNITVDPETYTVTADGVSLPVMILELSKCGGCEKYQIKDFELDIVASQACLAAVSLACLSHSLRKYGIRKFLFLDRRSGPIMARFGHKYVQQMKDSLRLLILWSLPCFILKVVREVIRVLYVQHESWWLSAAILFGLILSWGYVSTISLSASILFHLVCNLQVIHFDDYAKLLERESDVLVFIEEHIHLRYHLSKISHRFRIFLLLQFCVVTASQIVTLFQTTGYSGIITVINGGDFAVSSIVQVVGISICLHAATKISHRAQGIASIVSRWHALATCISSDASHQMRVSNSAGNLEAANQLNSLHLSYSESDLESVDYIAMPTNTQLASNMSSYHRRLAFGMD
;
A
#
# COMPACT_ATOMS: atom_id res chain seq x y z
N MET A 1 24.29 -38.24 -34.73
CA MET A 1 23.06 -37.48 -34.98
C MET A 1 23.29 -36.19 -35.76
N LYS A 2 24.42 -35.45 -35.60
CA LYS A 2 24.67 -34.16 -36.30
C LYS A 2 23.52 -33.15 -36.09
N LEU A 3 23.00 -33.10 -34.86
CA LEU A 3 21.87 -32.26 -34.50
C LEU A 3 22.23 -30.78 -34.69
N THR A 4 21.42 -30.10 -35.49
CA THR A 4 21.41 -28.64 -35.60
C THR A 4 20.74 -28.02 -34.37
N PRO A 5 20.98 -26.72 -34.08
CA PRO A 5 20.37 -26.06 -32.92
C PRO A 5 18.84 -26.22 -32.85
N ARG A 6 18.13 -26.03 -33.98
CA ARG A 6 16.67 -26.23 -34.04
C ARG A 6 16.23 -27.66 -33.71
N GLU A 7 17.00 -28.68 -34.08
CA GLU A 7 16.66 -30.07 -33.76
C GLU A 7 16.82 -30.36 -32.26
N VAL A 8 17.82 -29.73 -31.61
CA VAL A 8 17.98 -29.79 -30.15
C VAL A 8 16.82 -29.08 -29.46
N GLU A 9 16.39 -27.92 -29.96
CA GLU A 9 15.25 -27.19 -29.41
C GLU A 9 13.92 -27.94 -29.57
N LYS A 10 13.68 -28.53 -30.74
CA LYS A 10 12.46 -29.33 -30.99
C LYS A 10 12.43 -30.61 -30.14
N LEU A 11 13.60 -31.18 -29.80
CA LEU A 11 13.67 -32.25 -28.80
C LEU A 11 13.28 -31.76 -27.39
N GLY A 12 13.71 -30.55 -27.02
CA GLY A 12 13.27 -29.90 -25.78
C GLY A 12 11.76 -29.65 -25.75
N LEU A 13 11.19 -29.15 -26.85
CA LEU A 13 9.75 -28.97 -27.02
C LEU A 13 8.99 -30.30 -26.90
N HIS A 14 9.45 -31.35 -27.58
CA HIS A 14 8.85 -32.69 -27.50
C HIS A 14 8.87 -33.22 -26.05
N ASN A 15 9.97 -33.01 -25.31
CA ASN A 15 10.03 -33.41 -23.90
C ASN A 15 8.99 -32.69 -23.03
N ALA A 16 8.76 -31.39 -23.27
CA ALA A 16 7.73 -30.63 -22.59
C ALA A 16 6.31 -31.12 -22.96
N GLY A 17 6.07 -31.42 -24.24
CA GLY A 17 4.81 -32.04 -24.70
C GLY A 17 4.58 -33.40 -24.07
N TYR A 18 5.59 -34.26 -24.01
CA TYR A 18 5.49 -35.58 -23.36
C TYR A 18 5.24 -35.48 -21.85
N LEU A 19 5.82 -34.48 -21.18
CA LEU A 19 5.46 -34.17 -19.78
C LEU A 19 3.98 -33.81 -19.65
N ALA A 20 3.47 -32.95 -20.53
CA ALA A 20 2.06 -32.58 -20.56
C ALA A 20 1.14 -33.78 -20.85
N GLN A 21 1.53 -34.68 -21.77
CA GLN A 21 0.81 -35.93 -22.05
C GLN A 21 0.74 -36.83 -20.81
N LYS A 22 1.83 -36.99 -20.05
CA LYS A 22 1.82 -37.74 -18.78
C LYS A 22 0.92 -37.13 -17.71
N ARG A 23 0.76 -35.80 -17.71
CA ARG A 23 -0.16 -35.08 -16.80
C ARG A 23 -1.60 -35.30 -17.23
N LEU A 24 -1.88 -35.14 -18.52
CA LEU A 24 -3.18 -35.41 -19.12
C LEU A 24 -3.62 -36.87 -18.88
N ALA A 25 -2.75 -37.86 -19.13
CA ALA A 25 -3.05 -39.29 -18.98
C ALA A 25 -3.46 -39.69 -17.55
N ARG A 26 -3.04 -38.94 -16.53
CA ARG A 26 -3.47 -39.17 -15.13
C ARG A 26 -4.62 -38.28 -14.65
N GLY A 27 -5.24 -37.51 -15.55
CA GLY A 27 -6.42 -36.69 -15.26
C GLY A 27 -6.13 -35.26 -14.80
N LEU A 28 -4.90 -34.75 -14.96
CA LEU A 28 -4.62 -33.36 -14.63
C LEU A 28 -5.08 -32.42 -15.75
N ARG A 29 -5.71 -31.31 -15.36
CA ARG A 29 -6.00 -30.20 -16.25
C ARG A 29 -4.72 -29.44 -16.58
N LEU A 30 -4.46 -29.26 -17.86
CA LEU A 30 -3.25 -28.60 -18.34
C LEU A 30 -3.37 -27.08 -18.23
N ASN A 31 -2.29 -26.42 -17.83
CA ASN A 31 -2.19 -24.96 -17.92
C ASN A 31 -1.84 -24.50 -19.34
N TYR A 32 -1.70 -23.18 -19.54
CA TYR A 32 -1.36 -22.59 -20.85
C TYR A 32 -0.09 -23.20 -21.46
N SER A 33 1.02 -23.21 -20.72
CA SER A 33 2.31 -23.70 -21.23
C SER A 33 2.29 -25.20 -21.55
N GLU A 34 1.58 -25.99 -20.75
CA GLU A 34 1.42 -27.43 -20.98
C GLU A 34 0.54 -27.71 -22.20
N ALA A 35 -0.53 -26.94 -22.41
CA ALA A 35 -1.40 -27.06 -23.57
C ALA A 35 -0.66 -26.71 -24.87
N VAL A 36 0.08 -25.60 -24.88
CA VAL A 36 0.95 -25.19 -26.00
C VAL A 36 1.94 -26.30 -26.34
N ALA A 37 2.69 -26.78 -25.34
CA ALA A 37 3.71 -27.80 -25.54
C ALA A 37 3.12 -29.11 -26.09
N LEU A 38 1.96 -29.54 -25.58
CA LEU A 38 1.28 -30.75 -26.05
C LEU A 38 0.82 -30.58 -27.50
N VAL A 39 0.09 -29.51 -27.82
CA VAL A 39 -0.43 -29.27 -29.17
C VAL A 39 0.72 -29.17 -30.17
N ALA A 40 1.74 -28.36 -29.90
CA ALA A 40 2.89 -28.21 -30.79
C ALA A 40 3.64 -29.55 -31.00
N THR A 41 3.83 -30.33 -29.93
CA THR A 41 4.47 -31.64 -30.02
C THR A 41 3.65 -32.61 -30.86
N GLN A 42 2.34 -32.65 -30.67
CA GLN A 42 1.46 -33.53 -31.45
C GLN A 42 1.44 -33.17 -32.93
N ILE A 43 1.46 -31.88 -33.26
CA ILE A 43 1.62 -31.45 -34.65
C ILE A 43 2.93 -31.98 -35.22
N LEU A 44 4.06 -31.87 -34.50
CA LEU A 44 5.35 -32.41 -34.95
C LEU A 44 5.34 -33.93 -35.17
N GLU A 45 4.68 -34.70 -34.30
CA GLU A 45 4.56 -36.15 -34.45
C GLU A 45 3.73 -36.52 -35.69
N PHE A 46 2.61 -35.84 -35.93
CA PHE A 46 1.83 -36.09 -37.14
C PHE A 46 2.55 -35.63 -38.43
N VAL A 47 3.34 -34.55 -38.36
CA VAL A 47 4.23 -34.19 -39.47
C VAL A 47 5.25 -35.31 -39.73
N ARG A 48 5.78 -35.91 -38.67
CA ARG A 48 6.76 -36.99 -38.76
C ARG A 48 6.17 -38.27 -39.35
N ASP A 49 4.90 -38.59 -39.06
CA ASP A 49 4.19 -39.72 -39.67
C ASP A 49 4.01 -39.53 -41.19
N GLY A 50 3.86 -38.28 -41.65
CA GLY A 50 3.90 -37.92 -43.07
C GLY A 50 2.63 -38.26 -43.85
N ASP A 51 1.52 -38.55 -43.16
CA ASP A 51 0.23 -38.93 -43.74
C ASP A 51 -0.80 -37.78 -43.79
N LYS A 52 -0.47 -36.62 -43.22
CA LYS A 52 -1.35 -35.43 -43.12
C LYS A 52 -0.70 -34.21 -43.74
N THR A 53 -1.51 -33.39 -44.40
CA THR A 53 -1.08 -32.10 -44.96
C THR A 53 -1.10 -31.00 -43.90
N VAL A 54 -0.52 -29.84 -44.22
CA VAL A 54 -0.62 -28.63 -43.36
C VAL A 54 -2.09 -28.32 -43.03
N ALA A 55 -2.98 -28.36 -44.02
CA ALA A 55 -4.40 -28.07 -43.84
C ALA A 55 -5.06 -29.07 -42.88
N ASP A 56 -4.77 -30.36 -43.02
CA ASP A 56 -5.30 -31.39 -42.11
C ASP A 56 -4.85 -31.14 -40.67
N LEU A 57 -3.58 -30.76 -40.47
CA LEU A 57 -3.03 -30.52 -39.14
C LEU A 57 -3.57 -29.25 -38.47
N MET A 58 -3.96 -28.24 -39.25
CA MET A 58 -4.66 -27.06 -38.72
C MET A 58 -6.00 -27.43 -38.08
N ASP A 59 -6.69 -28.47 -38.58
CA ASP A 59 -7.95 -28.93 -38.03
C ASP A 59 -7.76 -30.02 -36.96
N VAL A 60 -6.84 -30.96 -37.15
CA VAL A 60 -6.49 -31.98 -36.13
C VAL A 60 -6.05 -31.32 -34.83
N GLY A 61 -5.26 -30.24 -34.90
CA GLY A 61 -4.81 -29.50 -33.73
C GLY A 61 -5.94 -28.98 -32.83
N LYS A 62 -7.09 -28.61 -33.41
CA LYS A 62 -8.28 -28.13 -32.67
C LYS A 62 -9.02 -29.24 -31.93
N CYS A 63 -8.75 -30.48 -32.31
CA CYS A 63 -9.41 -31.65 -31.74
C CYS A 63 -8.64 -32.24 -30.55
N LEU A 64 -7.40 -31.80 -30.26
CA LEU A 64 -6.56 -32.46 -29.28
C LEU A 64 -7.03 -32.25 -27.83
N LEU A 65 -7.33 -31.00 -27.45
CA LEU A 65 -7.69 -30.63 -26.08
C LEU A 65 -9.04 -29.92 -26.07
N GLY A 66 -9.91 -30.33 -25.16
CA GLY A 66 -11.18 -29.64 -24.88
C GLY A 66 -11.10 -28.82 -23.60
N ARG A 67 -12.13 -28.00 -23.37
CA ARG A 67 -12.24 -27.14 -22.18
C ARG A 67 -12.02 -27.91 -20.88
N ARG A 68 -12.58 -29.12 -20.73
CA ARG A 68 -12.45 -29.95 -19.50
C ARG A 68 -11.02 -30.42 -19.20
N GLN A 69 -10.16 -30.51 -20.21
CA GLN A 69 -8.78 -31.01 -20.09
C GLN A 69 -7.77 -29.90 -19.78
N VAL A 70 -8.19 -28.63 -19.78
CA VAL A 70 -7.32 -27.48 -19.52
C VAL A 70 -7.86 -26.67 -18.34
N LEU A 71 -7.03 -25.79 -17.78
CA LEU A 71 -7.47 -24.84 -16.77
C LEU A 71 -8.42 -23.79 -17.39
N PRO A 72 -9.34 -23.20 -16.60
CA PRO A 72 -10.38 -22.29 -17.12
C PRO A 72 -9.85 -21.06 -17.87
N ALA A 73 -8.63 -20.60 -17.55
CA ALA A 73 -8.00 -19.47 -18.24
C ALA A 73 -7.46 -19.81 -19.63
N VAL A 74 -7.14 -21.09 -19.91
CA VAL A 74 -6.44 -21.49 -21.14
C VAL A 74 -7.19 -21.15 -22.43
N PRO A 75 -8.53 -21.35 -22.55
CA PRO A 75 -9.28 -20.95 -23.73
C PRO A 75 -9.18 -19.45 -24.06
N HIS A 76 -8.90 -18.60 -23.08
CA HIS A 76 -8.77 -17.15 -23.25
C HIS A 76 -7.32 -16.70 -23.49
N LEU A 77 -6.34 -17.49 -23.05
CA LEU A 77 -4.92 -17.20 -23.23
C LEU A 77 -4.36 -17.75 -24.54
N LEU A 78 -4.99 -18.80 -25.08
CA LEU A 78 -4.45 -19.61 -26.16
C LEU A 78 -5.21 -19.42 -27.47
N ASP A 79 -4.94 -18.30 -28.15
CA ASP A 79 -5.56 -17.97 -29.45
C ASP A 79 -5.05 -18.87 -30.58
N SER A 80 -3.76 -19.21 -30.56
CA SER A 80 -3.16 -20.11 -31.54
C SER A 80 -1.93 -20.82 -31.01
N VAL A 81 -1.61 -21.96 -31.61
CA VAL A 81 -0.32 -22.65 -31.45
C VAL A 81 0.34 -22.75 -32.81
N GLN A 82 1.62 -22.39 -32.88
CA GLN A 82 2.39 -22.39 -34.12
C GLN A 82 3.60 -23.28 -33.97
N VAL A 83 3.90 -24.11 -34.97
CA VAL A 83 5.14 -24.90 -34.97
C VAL A 83 5.55 -25.23 -36.40
N GLU A 84 6.85 -25.32 -36.64
CA GLU A 84 7.39 -25.82 -37.92
C GLU A 84 7.92 -27.24 -37.80
N GLY A 85 7.47 -28.12 -38.70
CA GLY A 85 7.91 -29.51 -38.81
C GLY A 85 8.43 -29.82 -40.22
N THR A 86 9.21 -30.90 -40.36
CA THR A 86 9.73 -31.35 -41.65
C THR A 86 8.79 -32.38 -42.26
N PHE A 87 7.90 -31.93 -43.14
CA PHE A 87 7.02 -32.77 -43.93
C PHE A 87 7.83 -33.54 -44.99
N PRO A 88 7.22 -34.54 -45.68
CA PRO A 88 7.85 -35.20 -46.83
C PRO A 88 8.33 -34.22 -47.93
N ASP A 89 7.71 -33.04 -48.02
CA ASP A 89 8.04 -31.97 -48.97
C ASP A 89 8.84 -30.80 -48.33
N GLY A 90 9.47 -31.03 -47.18
CA GLY A 90 10.33 -30.08 -46.48
C GLY A 90 9.63 -29.33 -45.33
N THR A 91 10.31 -28.33 -44.77
CA THR A 91 9.82 -27.59 -43.61
C THR A 91 8.59 -26.75 -43.95
N LYS A 92 7.54 -26.84 -43.14
CA LYS A 92 6.33 -25.99 -43.24
C LYS A 92 5.87 -25.53 -41.86
N LEU A 93 5.31 -24.32 -41.83
CA LEU A 93 4.58 -23.78 -40.69
C LEU A 93 3.17 -24.37 -40.64
N VAL A 94 2.77 -24.78 -39.44
CA VAL A 94 1.38 -25.09 -39.11
C VAL A 94 0.93 -24.14 -38.00
N THR A 95 -0.19 -23.46 -38.23
CA THR A 95 -0.84 -22.61 -37.23
C THR A 95 -2.20 -23.19 -36.88
N VAL A 96 -2.34 -23.67 -35.65
CA VAL A 96 -3.61 -24.15 -35.11
C VAL A 96 -4.32 -22.97 -34.45
N HIS A 97 -5.34 -22.44 -35.11
CA HIS A 97 -6.17 -21.36 -34.56
C HIS A 97 -7.25 -21.92 -33.63
N ASN A 98 -7.46 -21.26 -32.48
CA ASN A 98 -8.45 -21.62 -31.46
C ASN A 98 -8.37 -23.12 -31.09
N PRO A 99 -7.22 -23.59 -30.58
CA PRO A 99 -6.99 -25.02 -30.34
C PRO A 99 -7.94 -25.64 -29.29
N ILE A 100 -8.56 -24.83 -28.42
CA ILE A 100 -9.54 -25.28 -27.44
C ILE A 100 -10.96 -25.01 -27.95
N ALA A 101 -11.40 -25.79 -28.95
CA ALA A 101 -12.64 -25.53 -29.68
C ALA A 101 -13.86 -26.35 -29.17
N SER A 102 -13.64 -27.39 -28.37
CA SER A 102 -14.68 -28.33 -27.92
C SER A 102 -14.74 -28.46 -26.39
N GLU A 103 -15.80 -29.09 -25.87
CA GLU A 103 -15.88 -29.45 -24.45
C GLU A 103 -14.83 -30.50 -24.05
N ASN A 104 -14.71 -31.54 -24.88
CA ASN A 104 -13.75 -32.62 -24.71
C ASN A 104 -12.92 -32.76 -25.98
N GLY A 105 -11.60 -32.90 -25.80
CA GLY A 105 -10.69 -33.25 -26.88
C GLY A 105 -10.76 -34.74 -27.21
N ASN A 106 -10.22 -35.11 -28.37
CA ASN A 106 -9.92 -36.48 -28.73
C ASN A 106 -8.59 -36.88 -28.07
N LEU A 107 -8.70 -37.57 -26.93
CA LEU A 107 -7.55 -37.94 -26.10
C LEU A 107 -6.68 -39.04 -26.72
N GLU A 108 -7.20 -39.81 -27.67
CA GLU A 108 -6.38 -40.74 -28.46
C GLU A 108 -5.41 -39.96 -29.35
N LEU A 109 -5.90 -38.90 -30.01
CA LEU A 109 -5.04 -38.00 -30.80
C LEU A 109 -4.09 -37.21 -29.90
N ALA A 110 -4.54 -36.70 -28.75
CA ALA A 110 -3.68 -35.95 -27.83
C ALA A 110 -2.52 -36.79 -27.26
N LEU A 111 -2.70 -38.12 -27.18
CA LEU A 111 -1.72 -39.07 -26.67
C LEU A 111 -1.07 -39.91 -27.79
N HIS A 112 -1.28 -39.56 -29.06
CA HIS A 112 -0.67 -40.25 -30.19
C HIS A 112 0.86 -40.25 -30.08
N GLY A 113 1.48 -41.38 -30.45
CA GLY A 113 2.92 -41.61 -30.34
C GLY A 113 3.48 -41.74 -28.91
N SER A 114 2.70 -41.42 -27.86
CA SER A 114 3.20 -41.40 -26.47
C SER A 114 3.24 -42.78 -25.79
N PHE A 115 2.45 -43.73 -26.30
CA PHE A 115 2.20 -45.06 -25.71
C PHE A 115 1.64 -45.01 -24.27
N LEU A 116 1.09 -43.87 -23.84
CA LEU A 116 0.41 -43.73 -22.55
C LEU A 116 -1.04 -44.22 -22.65
N PRO A 117 -1.61 -44.76 -21.56
CA PRO A 117 -3.02 -45.15 -21.54
C PRO A 117 -3.93 -43.92 -21.66
N VAL A 118 -4.95 -44.02 -22.50
CA VAL A 118 -5.95 -42.96 -22.68
C VAL A 118 -6.86 -42.90 -21.45
N PRO A 119 -6.93 -41.76 -20.73
CA PRO A 119 -7.79 -41.64 -19.57
C PRO A 119 -9.26 -41.52 -19.99
N SER A 120 -10.16 -42.04 -19.17
CA SER A 120 -11.59 -41.78 -19.32
C SER A 120 -11.92 -40.32 -18.97
N LEU A 121 -12.94 -39.76 -19.63
CA LEU A 121 -13.33 -38.34 -19.53
C LEU A 121 -13.89 -37.95 -18.15
N ASP A 122 -14.32 -38.93 -17.35
CA ASP A 122 -14.77 -38.74 -15.96
C ASP A 122 -13.66 -38.24 -15.04
N LYS A 123 -12.38 -38.50 -15.36
CA LYS A 123 -11.23 -37.97 -14.62
C LYS A 123 -11.12 -36.44 -14.65
N PHE A 124 -11.84 -35.79 -15.57
CA PHE A 124 -11.84 -34.34 -15.73
C PHE A 124 -13.22 -33.79 -15.35
N PRO A 125 -13.47 -33.31 -14.12
CA PRO A 125 -14.81 -32.84 -13.71
C PRO A 125 -15.31 -31.64 -14.55
N GLY A 126 -16.52 -31.14 -14.29
CA GLY A 126 -17.05 -29.91 -14.89
C GLY A 126 -16.28 -28.65 -14.46
N ILE A 127 -16.44 -27.55 -15.19
CA ILE A 127 -15.74 -26.27 -14.94
C ILE A 127 -16.76 -25.22 -14.49
N GLU A 128 -16.40 -24.44 -13.47
CA GLU A 128 -17.03 -23.15 -13.20
C GLU A 128 -16.28 -22.06 -13.98
N GLU A 129 -17.03 -21.14 -14.58
CA GLU A 129 -16.44 -19.98 -15.25
C GLU A 129 -15.62 -19.15 -14.27
N ASN A 130 -14.42 -18.75 -14.69
CA ASN A 130 -13.50 -17.94 -13.90
C ASN A 130 -13.16 -16.66 -14.67
N GLU A 131 -12.64 -15.67 -13.96
CA GLU A 131 -12.27 -14.38 -14.55
C GLU A 131 -11.18 -14.52 -15.63
N ILE A 132 -11.32 -13.77 -16.73
CA ILE A 132 -10.43 -13.79 -17.90
C ILE A 132 -9.13 -13.01 -17.60
N PRO A 133 -7.93 -13.60 -17.72
CA PRO A 133 -6.68 -12.86 -17.50
C PRO A 133 -6.47 -11.75 -18.54
N GLY A 134 -6.01 -10.58 -18.11
CA GLY A 134 -5.70 -9.48 -19.03
C GLY A 134 -6.90 -8.77 -19.68
N VAL A 135 -8.13 -9.10 -19.27
CA VAL A 135 -9.35 -8.61 -19.92
C VAL A 135 -9.48 -7.09 -19.86
N PHE A 136 -10.01 -6.51 -20.94
CA PHE A 136 -10.40 -5.11 -21.00
C PHE A 136 -11.87 -4.94 -20.60
N ILE A 137 -12.15 -3.94 -19.78
CA ILE A 137 -13.49 -3.44 -19.48
C ILE A 137 -13.58 -2.06 -20.11
N PHE A 138 -14.49 -1.90 -21.05
CA PHE A 138 -14.60 -0.68 -21.85
C PHE A 138 -15.45 0.39 -21.17
N GLY A 139 -15.09 1.65 -21.38
CA GLY A 139 -15.90 2.79 -20.97
C GLY A 139 -17.21 2.90 -21.76
N ASP A 140 -18.13 3.73 -21.26
CA ASP A 140 -19.40 4.03 -21.92
C ASP A 140 -19.22 5.03 -23.08
N GLY A 141 -20.01 4.86 -24.14
CA GLY A 141 -20.06 5.78 -25.29
C GLY A 141 -19.22 5.34 -26.49
N ASN A 142 -19.14 6.23 -27.49
CA ASN A 142 -18.37 6.00 -28.72
C ASN A 142 -17.27 7.06 -28.86
N ILE A 143 -16.16 6.65 -29.47
CA ILE A 143 -15.01 7.50 -29.77
C ILE A 143 -15.22 8.13 -31.14
N THR A 144 -15.17 9.47 -31.21
CA THR A 144 -15.26 10.22 -32.46
C THR A 144 -13.87 10.42 -33.05
N LEU A 145 -13.67 9.99 -34.30
CA LEU A 145 -12.40 10.13 -35.00
C LEU A 145 -12.30 11.48 -35.71
N ASN A 146 -11.08 12.03 -35.73
CA ASN A 146 -10.69 13.23 -36.47
C ASN A 146 -11.62 14.44 -36.24
N PRO A 147 -12.04 14.77 -35.00
CA PRO A 147 -13.01 15.84 -34.76
C PRO A 147 -12.51 17.21 -35.20
N GLY A 148 -13.41 18.09 -35.65
CA GLY A 148 -13.11 19.48 -36.02
C GLY A 148 -12.33 19.67 -37.33
N ARG A 149 -12.35 18.67 -38.21
CA ARG A 149 -11.66 18.73 -39.52
C ARG A 149 -12.64 19.03 -40.64
N LYS A 150 -12.20 19.79 -41.64
CA LYS A 150 -12.94 19.92 -42.91
C LYS A 150 -13.08 18.54 -43.54
N ALA A 151 -14.25 18.24 -44.06
CA ALA A 151 -14.57 16.95 -44.65
C ALA A 151 -15.31 17.09 -45.98
N VAL A 152 -15.15 16.11 -46.86
CA VAL A 152 -15.85 16.00 -48.14
C VAL A 152 -16.19 14.55 -48.44
N ILE A 153 -17.34 14.30 -49.06
CA ILE A 153 -17.70 12.98 -49.59
C ILE A 153 -17.49 12.98 -51.10
N LEU A 154 -16.62 12.10 -51.60
CA LEU A 154 -16.32 11.96 -53.03
C LEU A 154 -16.65 10.57 -53.54
N LYS A 155 -17.16 10.49 -54.77
CA LYS A 155 -17.27 9.22 -55.49
C LYS A 155 -15.95 8.90 -56.18
N VAL A 156 -15.42 7.70 -55.90
CA VAL A 156 -14.14 7.23 -56.39
C VAL A 156 -14.34 5.97 -57.20
N VAL A 157 -13.95 6.02 -58.49
CA VAL A 157 -14.08 4.91 -59.43
C VAL A 157 -12.71 4.36 -59.79
N ASN A 158 -12.51 3.06 -59.62
CA ASN A 158 -11.32 2.39 -60.15
C ASN A 158 -11.51 2.05 -61.64
N ARG A 159 -10.85 2.83 -62.52
CA ARG A 159 -10.81 2.58 -63.97
C ARG A 159 -9.65 1.67 -64.41
N GLY A 160 -8.89 1.16 -63.46
CA GLY A 160 -7.80 0.22 -63.70
C GLY A 160 -8.28 -1.22 -63.87
N ASP A 161 -7.33 -2.09 -64.21
CA ASP A 161 -7.52 -3.53 -64.41
C ASP A 161 -7.12 -4.38 -63.19
N ARG A 162 -6.67 -3.73 -62.11
CA ARG A 162 -6.19 -4.36 -60.88
C ARG A 162 -6.82 -3.70 -59.64
N PRO A 163 -6.89 -4.43 -58.52
CA PRO A 163 -7.34 -3.86 -57.26
C PRO A 163 -6.40 -2.75 -56.77
N ILE A 164 -6.98 -1.69 -56.22
CA ILE A 164 -6.25 -0.57 -55.61
C ILE A 164 -6.72 -0.42 -54.17
N GLN A 165 -5.79 -0.31 -53.22
CA GLN A 165 -6.11 -0.16 -51.81
C GLN A 165 -5.39 1.08 -51.25
N VAL A 166 -6.14 1.97 -50.60
CA VAL A 166 -5.65 3.27 -50.12
C VAL A 166 -5.75 3.31 -48.60
N GLY A 167 -4.62 3.50 -47.93
CA GLY A 167 -4.53 3.58 -46.48
C GLY A 167 -5.02 4.91 -45.91
N SER A 168 -5.46 4.88 -44.64
CA SER A 168 -6.03 6.00 -43.88
C SER A 168 -5.29 7.34 -44.04
N HIS A 169 -3.97 7.32 -43.95
CA HIS A 169 -3.12 8.53 -43.90
C HIS A 169 -2.45 8.88 -45.23
N TYR A 170 -2.78 8.17 -46.31
CA TYR A 170 -2.25 8.50 -47.63
C TYR A 170 -2.88 9.81 -48.15
N HIS A 171 -2.05 10.72 -48.66
CA HIS A 171 -2.51 11.96 -49.30
C HIS A 171 -3.41 11.63 -50.49
N PHE A 172 -4.71 11.91 -50.40
CA PHE A 172 -5.68 11.29 -51.32
C PHE A 172 -5.50 11.75 -52.77
N ILE A 173 -5.07 13.00 -52.97
CA ILE A 173 -4.69 13.52 -54.29
C ILE A 173 -3.54 12.75 -54.95
N GLU A 174 -2.63 12.14 -54.17
CA GLU A 174 -1.46 11.40 -54.66
C GLU A 174 -1.82 9.97 -55.09
N THR A 175 -3.08 9.53 -54.92
CA THR A 175 -3.46 8.13 -55.16
C THR A 175 -3.33 7.74 -56.63
N ASN A 176 -3.27 6.43 -56.88
CA ASN A 176 -3.05 5.82 -58.19
C ASN A 176 -3.84 6.54 -59.33
N PRO A 177 -3.22 6.83 -60.48
CA PRO A 177 -3.86 7.56 -61.59
C PRO A 177 -5.10 6.86 -62.16
N CYS A 178 -5.26 5.55 -61.97
CA CYS A 178 -6.45 4.80 -62.39
C CYS A 178 -7.68 5.06 -61.51
N LEU A 179 -7.53 5.64 -60.32
CA LEU A 179 -8.66 6.13 -59.53
C LEU A 179 -9.12 7.48 -60.09
N CYS A 180 -10.39 7.56 -60.48
CA CYS A 180 -11.02 8.76 -61.00
C CYS A 180 -12.02 9.32 -59.98
N PHE A 181 -11.80 10.57 -59.58
CA PHE A 181 -12.59 11.34 -58.62
C PHE A 181 -12.21 12.83 -58.72
N ASP A 182 -12.85 13.70 -57.94
CA ASP A 182 -12.47 15.12 -57.89
C ASP A 182 -11.15 15.30 -57.12
N ARG A 183 -10.04 15.37 -57.85
CA ARG A 183 -8.70 15.48 -57.23
C ARG A 183 -8.48 16.80 -56.54
N MET A 184 -9.17 17.84 -56.98
CA MET A 184 -9.00 19.16 -56.41
C MET A 184 -9.72 19.28 -55.07
N LYS A 185 -10.91 18.69 -54.92
CA LYS A 185 -11.56 18.54 -53.61
C LYS A 185 -10.80 17.59 -52.66
N ALA A 186 -9.97 16.71 -53.20
CA ALA A 186 -9.08 15.84 -52.43
C ALA A 186 -7.73 16.47 -52.06
N TYR A 187 -7.44 17.71 -52.51
CA TYR A 187 -6.19 18.40 -52.22
C TYR A 187 -6.07 18.71 -50.73
N GLY A 188 -5.00 18.23 -50.09
CA GLY A 188 -4.81 18.37 -48.64
C GLY A 188 -5.73 17.47 -47.79
N MET A 189 -6.33 16.44 -48.39
CA MET A 189 -7.25 15.52 -47.71
C MET A 189 -6.69 14.09 -47.62
N ARG A 190 -7.20 13.34 -46.65
CA ARG A 190 -6.94 11.90 -46.44
C ARG A 190 -8.24 11.18 -46.06
N LEU A 191 -8.27 9.85 -46.08
CA LEU A 191 -9.46 9.07 -45.71
C LEU A 191 -9.85 9.30 -44.23
N ASN A 192 -11.15 9.48 -43.97
CA ASN A 192 -11.71 9.51 -42.61
C ASN A 192 -12.14 8.10 -42.18
N ILE A 193 -11.15 7.28 -41.83
CA ILE A 193 -11.31 5.91 -41.35
C ILE A 193 -10.37 5.68 -40.17
N LEU A 194 -10.51 4.54 -39.49
CA LEU A 194 -9.59 4.11 -38.44
C LEU A 194 -8.13 4.18 -38.92
N ALA A 195 -7.27 4.82 -38.13
CA ALA A 195 -5.83 4.87 -38.38
C ALA A 195 -5.25 3.46 -38.62
N GLY A 196 -4.44 3.31 -39.67
CA GLY A 196 -3.86 2.02 -40.05
C GLY A 196 -4.76 1.12 -40.91
N THR A 197 -6.04 1.44 -41.07
CA THR A 197 -6.94 0.73 -42.01
C THR A 197 -6.87 1.31 -43.43
N ALA A 198 -7.57 0.69 -44.38
CA ALA A 198 -7.58 1.07 -45.78
C ALA A 198 -8.94 0.80 -46.46
N ILE A 199 -9.25 1.54 -47.53
CA ILE A 199 -10.36 1.24 -48.42
C ILE A 199 -9.81 0.59 -49.69
N ARG A 200 -10.42 -0.55 -50.05
CA ARG A 200 -10.10 -1.32 -51.26
C ARG A 200 -11.09 -1.02 -52.37
N PHE A 201 -10.59 -0.91 -53.59
CA PHE A 201 -11.33 -0.70 -54.82
C PHE A 201 -10.98 -1.80 -55.82
N GLU A 202 -11.92 -2.70 -56.08
CA GLU A 202 -11.78 -3.70 -57.15
C GLU A 202 -11.88 -3.03 -58.54
N PRO A 203 -11.38 -3.66 -59.62
CA PRO A 203 -11.50 -3.13 -60.98
C PRO A 203 -12.96 -2.80 -61.34
N GLY A 204 -13.21 -1.55 -61.78
CA GLY A 204 -14.55 -1.05 -62.12
C GLY A 204 -15.42 -0.63 -60.93
N GLU A 205 -14.97 -0.85 -59.69
CA GLU A 205 -15.75 -0.53 -58.49
C GLU A 205 -15.82 0.99 -58.26
N CYS A 206 -17.00 1.46 -57.83
CA CYS A 206 -17.25 2.84 -57.41
C CYS A 206 -17.66 2.86 -55.94
N LYS A 207 -16.98 3.66 -55.10
CA LYS A 207 -17.36 3.89 -53.70
C LYS A 207 -17.40 5.37 -53.39
N SER A 208 -18.37 5.77 -52.58
CA SER A 208 -18.30 7.06 -51.88
C SER A 208 -17.36 6.93 -50.69
N VAL A 209 -16.41 7.85 -50.56
CA VAL A 209 -15.49 7.90 -49.42
C VAL A 209 -15.60 9.25 -48.74
N VAL A 210 -15.49 9.24 -47.41
CA VAL A 210 -15.37 10.46 -46.60
C VAL A 210 -13.90 10.77 -46.46
N LEU A 211 -13.51 11.98 -46.87
CA LEU A 211 -12.17 12.51 -46.68
C LEU A 211 -12.18 13.60 -45.61
N VAL A 212 -11.07 13.74 -44.89
CA VAL A 212 -10.81 14.82 -43.93
C VAL A 212 -9.50 15.51 -44.24
N SER A 213 -9.41 16.80 -43.92
CA SER A 213 -8.18 17.56 -44.11
C SER A 213 -7.03 17.00 -43.29
N ILE A 214 -5.80 17.04 -43.81
CA ILE A 214 -4.61 16.81 -43.00
C ILE A 214 -4.49 17.88 -41.90
N GLY A 215 -3.88 17.52 -40.77
CA GLY A 215 -3.64 18.39 -39.64
C GLY A 215 -2.25 19.02 -39.69
N GLY A 216 -1.78 19.52 -38.55
CA GLY A 216 -0.43 20.04 -38.38
C GLY A 216 -0.14 21.26 -39.26
N LYS A 217 1.06 21.28 -39.84
CA LYS A 217 1.49 22.35 -40.78
C LYS A 217 0.81 22.27 -42.15
N LYS A 218 0.05 21.20 -42.42
CA LYS A 218 -0.62 20.92 -43.69
C LYS A 218 0.34 20.95 -44.87
N VAL A 219 1.36 20.10 -44.83
CA VAL A 219 2.35 19.96 -45.90
C VAL A 219 2.22 18.57 -46.52
N ILE A 220 2.03 18.50 -47.84
CA ILE A 220 1.99 17.25 -48.59
C ILE A 220 3.41 16.91 -49.03
N ARG A 221 3.82 15.66 -48.84
CA ARG A 221 5.11 15.12 -49.29
C ARG A 221 4.97 13.65 -49.69
N GLY A 222 5.88 13.17 -50.53
CA GLY A 222 5.94 11.79 -50.99
C GLY A 222 4.88 11.45 -52.04
N GLY A 223 4.41 10.21 -52.07
CA GLY A 223 3.39 9.76 -53.02
C GLY A 223 3.90 9.70 -54.46
N ASN A 224 3.17 10.32 -55.39
CA ASN A 224 3.56 10.42 -56.81
C ASN A 224 4.28 11.74 -57.13
N GLY A 225 4.44 12.63 -56.13
CA GLY A 225 4.97 13.98 -56.32
C GLY A 225 4.07 14.82 -57.24
N ILE A 226 2.75 14.69 -57.12
CA ILE A 226 1.82 15.63 -57.77
C ILE A 226 1.88 16.98 -57.06
N VAL A 227 1.98 16.93 -55.73
CA VAL A 227 2.18 18.07 -54.84
C VAL A 227 3.30 17.75 -53.87
N ASP A 228 4.30 18.63 -53.79
CA ASP A 228 5.24 18.67 -52.67
C ASP A 228 5.24 20.10 -52.12
N GLY A 229 4.83 20.27 -50.88
CA GLY A 229 4.76 21.57 -50.23
C GLY A 229 3.47 21.83 -49.43
N PRO A 230 3.33 23.06 -48.90
CA PRO A 230 2.18 23.44 -48.09
C PRO A 230 0.88 23.43 -48.91
N VAL A 231 -0.21 23.05 -48.26
CA VAL A 231 -1.56 23.13 -48.82
C VAL A 231 -1.98 24.60 -48.85
N ASP A 232 -1.98 25.18 -50.05
CA ASP A 232 -2.28 26.60 -50.29
C ASP A 232 -3.13 26.74 -51.56
N ASP A 233 -4.20 27.53 -51.48
CA ASP A 233 -5.09 27.83 -52.60
C ASP A 233 -4.35 28.55 -53.74
N ALA A 234 -3.24 29.26 -53.45
CA ALA A 234 -2.39 29.86 -54.46
C ALA A 234 -1.75 28.82 -55.41
N ASN A 235 -1.56 27.58 -54.96
CA ASN A 235 -0.97 26.51 -55.76
C ASN A 235 -1.99 25.74 -56.60
N TYR A 236 -3.28 26.00 -56.43
CA TYR A 236 -4.37 25.21 -57.02
C TYR A 236 -4.28 25.07 -58.54
N ALA A 237 -3.96 26.16 -59.25
CA ALA A 237 -3.81 26.16 -60.70
C ALA A 237 -2.63 25.28 -61.17
N ALA A 238 -1.49 25.35 -60.47
CA ALA A 238 -0.31 24.55 -60.78
C ALA A 238 -0.54 23.06 -60.48
N VAL A 239 -1.23 22.75 -59.37
CA VAL A 239 -1.61 21.37 -59.01
C VAL A 239 -2.58 20.78 -60.05
N SER A 240 -3.60 21.55 -60.44
CA SER A 240 -4.57 21.12 -61.45
C SER A 240 -3.92 20.81 -62.80
N GLU A 241 -2.98 21.67 -63.24
CA GLU A 241 -2.21 21.43 -64.46
C GLU A 241 -1.30 20.20 -64.34
N THR A 242 -0.71 19.95 -63.17
CA THR A 242 0.12 18.77 -62.91
C THR A 242 -0.71 17.48 -62.97
N VAL A 243 -1.88 17.46 -62.33
CA VAL A 243 -2.83 16.32 -62.38
C VAL A 243 -3.21 15.99 -63.83
N LYS A 244 -3.54 17.03 -64.61
CA LYS A 244 -3.96 16.90 -66.00
C LYS A 244 -2.82 16.45 -66.91
N SER A 245 -1.67 17.12 -66.83
CA SER A 245 -0.49 16.83 -67.68
C SER A 245 0.09 15.44 -67.43
N ARG A 246 0.01 14.93 -66.19
CA ARG A 246 0.47 13.59 -65.83
C ARG A 246 -0.61 12.50 -65.97
N GLY A 247 -1.81 12.85 -66.44
CA GLY A 247 -2.86 11.88 -66.74
C GLY A 247 -3.45 11.18 -65.52
N PHE A 248 -3.50 11.84 -64.35
CA PHE A 248 -4.15 11.29 -63.17
C PHE A 248 -5.67 11.43 -63.31
N GLY A 249 -6.41 10.33 -63.09
CA GLY A 249 -7.86 10.29 -63.21
C GLY A 249 -8.52 11.39 -62.38
N ASN A 250 -9.16 12.34 -63.06
CA ASN A 250 -9.81 13.49 -62.44
C ASN A 250 -11.19 13.69 -63.07
N GLN A 251 -12.20 13.86 -62.23
CA GLN A 251 -13.57 14.19 -62.64
C GLN A 251 -14.19 15.10 -61.59
N GLU A 252 -14.51 16.33 -61.98
CA GLU A 252 -15.12 17.33 -61.11
C GLU A 252 -16.49 16.86 -60.59
N GLU A 253 -16.73 17.04 -59.29
CA GLU A 253 -17.99 16.70 -58.63
C GLU A 253 -18.55 17.96 -57.96
N GLU A 254 -19.17 18.85 -58.75
CA GLU A 254 -19.67 20.17 -58.30
C GLU A 254 -20.54 20.06 -57.02
N ASN A 255 -21.43 19.07 -56.96
CA ASN A 255 -22.37 18.85 -55.85
C ASN A 255 -21.83 17.91 -54.75
N ALA A 256 -20.50 17.71 -54.67
CA ALA A 256 -19.93 16.95 -53.56
C ALA A 256 -20.27 17.62 -52.23
N ARG A 257 -20.72 16.82 -51.26
CA ARG A 257 -21.09 17.31 -49.93
C ARG A 257 -19.83 17.64 -49.14
N GLU A 258 -19.79 18.81 -48.53
CA GLU A 258 -18.69 19.30 -47.69
C GLU A 258 -19.22 19.69 -46.30
N GLY A 259 -18.39 19.54 -45.27
CA GLY A 259 -18.78 19.81 -43.89
C GLY A 259 -17.62 19.73 -42.91
N VAL A 260 -17.93 19.56 -41.62
CA VAL A 260 -16.96 19.45 -40.53
C VAL A 260 -17.27 18.23 -39.66
N THR A 261 -16.25 17.44 -39.36
CA THR A 261 -16.40 16.27 -38.47
C THR A 261 -16.72 16.69 -37.03
N GLY A 262 -17.63 15.97 -36.39
CA GLY A 262 -18.16 16.25 -35.05
C GLY A 262 -19.36 17.20 -35.03
N GLU A 263 -19.53 18.03 -36.06
CA GLU A 263 -20.70 18.92 -36.21
C GLU A 263 -21.80 18.28 -37.06
N ASP A 264 -21.42 17.60 -38.15
CA ASP A 264 -22.35 16.91 -39.05
C ASP A 264 -22.12 15.39 -38.99
N SER A 265 -23.20 14.66 -38.70
CA SER A 265 -23.20 13.21 -38.55
C SER A 265 -22.75 12.47 -39.82
N ASP A 266 -23.00 13.03 -41.00
CA ASP A 266 -22.76 12.36 -42.27
C ASP A 266 -21.27 12.29 -42.64
N PHE A 267 -20.44 13.15 -42.02
CA PHE A 267 -18.98 13.14 -42.17
C PHE A 267 -18.26 12.52 -40.97
N THR A 268 -18.97 12.34 -39.85
CA THR A 268 -18.38 11.94 -38.59
C THR A 268 -18.22 10.42 -38.52
N THR A 269 -16.99 9.95 -38.32
CA THR A 269 -16.71 8.54 -38.07
C THR A 269 -16.63 8.28 -36.58
N VAL A 270 -17.49 7.40 -36.08
CA VAL A 270 -17.52 6.96 -34.68
C VAL A 270 -17.17 5.49 -34.58
N VAL A 271 -16.48 5.10 -33.51
CA VAL A 271 -16.09 3.72 -33.22
C VAL A 271 -16.38 3.37 -31.76
N SER A 272 -16.69 2.11 -31.48
CA SER A 272 -16.82 1.63 -30.10
C SER A 272 -15.45 1.57 -29.42
N HIS A 273 -15.43 1.65 -28.09
CA HIS A 273 -14.22 1.43 -27.30
C HIS A 273 -13.59 0.06 -27.58
N GLU A 274 -14.39 -0.99 -27.72
CA GLU A 274 -13.89 -2.34 -28.05
C GLU A 274 -13.14 -2.37 -29.40
N ALA A 275 -13.75 -1.81 -30.46
CA ALA A 275 -13.12 -1.77 -31.78
C ALA A 275 -11.82 -0.95 -31.77
N TYR A 276 -11.80 0.14 -30.99
CA TYR A 276 -10.62 0.98 -30.80
C TYR A 276 -9.52 0.22 -30.03
N ALA A 277 -9.85 -0.39 -28.90
CA ALA A 277 -8.92 -1.09 -28.04
C ALA A 277 -8.29 -2.31 -28.73
N ASN A 278 -9.05 -3.02 -29.57
CA ASN A 278 -8.53 -4.13 -30.36
C ASN A 278 -7.49 -3.69 -31.41
N MET A 279 -7.53 -2.41 -31.84
CA MET A 279 -6.63 -1.87 -32.86
C MET A 279 -5.43 -1.13 -32.24
N TYR A 280 -5.64 -0.38 -31.16
CA TYR A 280 -4.66 0.55 -30.59
C TYR A 280 -4.35 0.29 -29.11
N GLY A 281 -4.99 -0.69 -28.48
CA GLY A 281 -5.04 -0.80 -27.02
C GLY A 281 -6.02 0.18 -26.38
N PRO A 282 -6.37 -0.02 -25.10
CA PRO A 282 -7.39 0.75 -24.40
C PRO A 282 -7.05 2.25 -24.33
N THR A 283 -8.08 3.06 -24.07
CA THR A 283 -8.00 4.52 -23.92
C THR A 283 -8.67 4.98 -22.62
N THR A 284 -8.76 6.30 -22.41
CA THR A 284 -9.25 6.92 -21.17
C THR A 284 -10.59 6.33 -20.72
N GLY A 285 -10.67 5.93 -19.45
CA GLY A 285 -11.85 5.31 -18.84
C GLY A 285 -11.95 3.80 -18.99
N ASP A 286 -11.24 3.20 -19.96
CA ASP A 286 -11.13 1.74 -20.05
C ASP A 286 -10.31 1.20 -18.87
N LYS A 287 -10.58 -0.05 -18.49
CA LYS A 287 -9.87 -0.77 -17.42
C LYS A 287 -9.23 -2.04 -17.96
N ILE A 288 -8.09 -2.40 -17.39
CA ILE A 288 -7.32 -3.58 -17.74
C ILE A 288 -7.13 -4.43 -16.49
N ARG A 289 -7.49 -5.71 -16.56
CA ARG A 289 -7.12 -6.67 -15.52
C ARG A 289 -5.62 -7.00 -15.61
N LEU A 290 -4.90 -6.94 -14.50
CA LEU A 290 -3.47 -7.22 -14.46
C LEU A 290 -3.21 -8.73 -14.29
N GLY A 291 -2.80 -9.41 -15.36
CA GLY A 291 -2.62 -10.86 -15.35
C GLY A 291 -3.92 -11.58 -14.99
N ASP A 292 -3.82 -12.62 -14.16
CA ASP A 292 -4.93 -13.35 -13.55
C ASP A 292 -5.28 -12.85 -12.14
N THR A 293 -4.82 -11.65 -11.77
CA THR A 293 -5.14 -11.03 -10.48
C THR A 293 -6.52 -10.36 -10.50
N ASN A 294 -7.05 -10.04 -9.33
CA ASN A 294 -8.25 -9.21 -9.20
C ASN A 294 -7.98 -7.69 -9.28
N LEU A 295 -6.83 -7.25 -9.80
CA LEU A 295 -6.46 -5.83 -9.90
C LEU A 295 -6.85 -5.27 -11.27
N TYR A 296 -7.54 -4.13 -11.26
CA TYR A 296 -7.99 -3.43 -12.46
C TYR A 296 -7.35 -2.04 -12.55
N ALA A 297 -6.54 -1.83 -13.59
CA ALA A 297 -5.91 -0.57 -13.92
C ALA A 297 -6.80 0.23 -14.86
N GLU A 298 -7.28 1.41 -14.45
CA GLU A 298 -8.02 2.34 -15.30
C GLU A 298 -7.08 3.31 -15.99
N ILE A 299 -7.31 3.57 -17.28
CA ILE A 299 -6.55 4.56 -18.04
C ILE A 299 -7.00 5.97 -17.62
N GLU A 300 -6.12 6.68 -16.91
CA GLU A 300 -6.40 8.01 -16.32
C GLU A 300 -6.45 9.11 -17.37
N ARG A 301 -5.71 8.93 -18.48
CA ARG A 301 -5.65 9.85 -19.62
C ARG A 301 -5.01 9.18 -20.83
N ASP A 302 -5.29 9.74 -22.01
CA ASP A 302 -4.67 9.36 -23.29
C ASP A 302 -4.11 10.61 -23.98
N PHE A 303 -2.91 10.51 -24.54
CA PHE A 303 -2.28 11.56 -25.34
C PHE A 303 -2.62 11.49 -26.83
N ALA A 304 -3.28 10.42 -27.28
CA ALA A 304 -3.71 10.27 -28.65
C ALA A 304 -4.66 11.39 -29.10
N ILE A 305 -4.58 11.74 -30.38
CA ILE A 305 -5.61 12.51 -31.07
C ILE A 305 -6.37 11.50 -31.92
N TYR A 306 -7.61 11.19 -31.56
CA TYR A 306 -8.31 10.04 -32.12
C TYR A 306 -8.42 10.13 -33.65
N GLY A 307 -7.90 9.11 -34.35
CA GLY A 307 -7.77 9.04 -35.80
C GLY A 307 -6.38 9.39 -36.37
N ASP A 308 -5.44 9.84 -35.54
CA ASP A 308 -4.01 10.08 -35.86
C ASP A 308 -3.07 9.15 -35.04
N GLU A 309 -3.54 7.96 -34.65
CA GLU A 309 -2.75 6.95 -33.93
C GLU A 309 -1.55 6.49 -34.77
N CYS A 310 -0.39 6.33 -34.14
CA CYS A 310 0.82 5.89 -34.80
C CYS A 310 0.82 4.36 -34.89
N VAL A 311 0.54 3.79 -36.07
CA VAL A 311 0.56 2.33 -36.28
C VAL A 311 1.43 1.98 -37.48
N PHE A 312 2.35 1.02 -37.27
CA PHE A 312 3.28 0.53 -38.30
C PHE A 312 2.78 -0.73 -39.01
N GLY A 313 3.07 -0.82 -40.31
CA GLY A 313 2.78 -1.99 -41.14
C GLY A 313 2.41 -1.64 -42.59
N GLY A 314 2.25 -2.67 -43.43
CA GLY A 314 1.86 -2.52 -44.83
C GLY A 314 0.56 -1.74 -44.98
N GLY A 315 0.62 -0.58 -45.64
CA GLY A 315 -0.55 0.28 -45.86
C GLY A 315 -1.02 1.10 -44.65
N LYS A 316 -0.30 1.07 -43.52
CA LYS A 316 -0.69 1.78 -42.29
C LYS A 316 -0.22 3.24 -42.24
N VAL A 317 -0.03 3.80 -41.04
CA VAL A 317 0.16 5.23 -40.78
C VAL A 317 1.62 5.65 -40.92
N ILE A 318 2.54 4.93 -40.26
CA ILE A 318 3.97 5.27 -40.24
C ILE A 318 4.61 4.88 -41.57
N ARG A 319 4.50 5.79 -42.54
CA ARG A 319 5.06 5.71 -43.89
C ARG A 319 5.47 7.11 -44.34
N ASP A 320 6.39 7.15 -45.31
CA ASP A 320 6.97 8.37 -45.85
C ASP A 320 5.91 9.42 -46.24
N GLY A 321 6.11 10.66 -45.80
CA GLY A 321 5.21 11.80 -46.02
C GLY A 321 3.87 11.72 -45.27
N MET A 322 3.59 10.62 -44.57
CA MET A 322 2.36 10.36 -43.82
C MET A 322 2.65 10.49 -42.32
N GLY A 323 2.49 9.43 -41.51
CA GLY A 323 2.89 9.45 -40.11
C GLY A 323 4.41 9.50 -39.89
N GLN A 324 5.21 9.19 -40.91
CA GLN A 324 6.66 9.39 -40.91
C GLN A 324 6.97 10.71 -41.63
N SER A 325 7.63 11.63 -40.93
CA SER A 325 7.99 12.95 -41.44
C SER A 325 9.12 12.90 -42.47
N CYS A 326 9.03 13.74 -43.49
CA CYS A 326 9.97 13.81 -44.62
C CYS A 326 10.37 15.25 -44.94
N GLY A 327 10.97 15.97 -43.98
CA GLY A 327 11.32 17.38 -44.16
C GLY A 327 11.85 18.11 -42.92
N HIS A 328 12.04 17.40 -41.82
CA HIS A 328 12.71 17.90 -40.61
C HIS A 328 14.22 17.65 -40.68
N GLN A 329 14.99 18.24 -39.76
CA GLN A 329 16.42 17.95 -39.68
C GLN A 329 16.64 16.51 -39.20
N PRO A 330 17.57 15.72 -39.79
CA PRO A 330 17.79 14.34 -39.38
C PRO A 330 18.10 14.12 -37.89
N VAL A 331 18.69 15.13 -37.23
CA VAL A 331 18.99 15.11 -35.78
C VAL A 331 17.73 15.18 -34.90
N ASP A 332 16.63 15.68 -35.46
CA ASP A 332 15.35 15.80 -34.75
C ASP A 332 14.51 14.51 -34.85
N SER A 333 14.96 13.49 -35.60
CA SER A 333 14.32 12.17 -35.60
C SER A 333 14.50 11.49 -34.24
N LEU A 334 13.49 10.72 -33.83
CA LEU A 334 13.69 9.71 -32.78
C LEU A 334 14.58 8.57 -33.29
N ASP A 335 15.31 7.90 -32.38
CA ASP A 335 16.01 6.66 -32.71
C ASP A 335 15.01 5.49 -32.75
N ALA A 336 14.10 5.46 -31.78
CA ALA A 336 13.00 4.51 -31.72
C ALA A 336 11.75 5.16 -31.10
N VAL A 337 10.58 4.64 -31.46
CA VAL A 337 9.30 5.01 -30.85
C VAL A 337 8.55 3.74 -30.40
N ILE A 338 8.04 3.75 -29.17
CA ILE A 338 7.06 2.76 -28.71
C ILE A 338 5.67 3.36 -28.91
N THR A 339 4.88 2.80 -29.81
CA THR A 339 3.58 3.37 -30.19
C THR A 339 2.46 2.89 -29.28
N ASN A 340 1.50 3.76 -28.97
CA ASN A 340 0.25 3.39 -28.28
C ASN A 340 0.46 2.55 -26.99
N ALA A 341 1.45 2.88 -26.17
CA ALA A 341 1.76 2.12 -24.96
C ALA A 341 0.84 2.49 -23.79
N VAL A 342 0.27 1.50 -23.10
CA VAL A 342 -0.32 1.72 -21.77
C VAL A 342 0.83 1.76 -20.76
N ILE A 343 1.13 2.94 -20.21
CA ILE A 343 2.18 3.13 -19.23
C ILE A 343 1.60 2.93 -17.84
N ILE A 344 2.15 1.97 -17.09
CA ILE A 344 1.92 1.82 -15.65
C ILE A 344 3.21 2.22 -14.94
N ASP A 345 3.16 3.32 -14.20
CA ASP A 345 4.27 3.86 -13.43
C ASP A 345 3.76 4.43 -12.10
N TYR A 346 4.63 4.66 -11.11
CA TYR A 346 4.21 5.29 -9.86
C TYR A 346 3.61 6.69 -10.08
N SER A 347 4.01 7.37 -11.15
CA SER A 347 3.54 8.71 -11.53
C SER A 347 2.13 8.72 -12.13
N GLY A 348 1.62 7.59 -12.65
CA GLY A 348 0.32 7.54 -13.31
C GLY A 348 0.07 6.25 -14.09
N ILE A 349 -1.19 6.04 -14.49
CA ILE A 349 -1.60 4.99 -15.43
C ILE A 349 -2.25 5.66 -16.64
N TYR A 350 -1.55 5.69 -17.77
CA TYR A 350 -2.00 6.48 -18.92
C TYR A 350 -1.51 5.91 -20.25
N LYS A 351 -2.12 6.36 -21.35
CA LYS A 351 -1.81 5.91 -22.71
C LYS A 351 -0.99 6.97 -23.45
N ALA A 352 0.14 6.60 -24.04
CA ALA A 352 0.99 7.50 -24.82
C ALA A 352 1.94 6.76 -25.77
N ASP A 353 2.49 7.48 -26.75
CA ASP A 353 3.71 7.07 -27.42
C ASP A 353 4.94 7.42 -26.54
N ILE A 354 6.01 6.63 -26.64
CA ILE A 354 7.28 6.87 -25.93
C ILE A 354 8.38 7.05 -26.98
N GLY A 355 9.00 8.23 -27.02
CA GLY A 355 10.12 8.53 -27.90
C GLY A 355 11.47 8.24 -27.22
N ILE A 356 12.36 7.55 -27.91
CA ILE A 356 13.70 7.20 -27.45
C ILE A 356 14.75 7.88 -28.36
N ARG A 357 15.73 8.54 -27.75
CA ARG A 357 16.89 9.13 -28.45
C ARG A 357 18.14 9.05 -27.56
N GLY A 358 19.26 8.62 -28.11
CA GLY A 358 20.52 8.46 -27.39
C GLY A 358 20.43 7.48 -26.21
N GLY A 359 19.54 6.48 -26.30
CA GLY A 359 19.25 5.51 -25.25
C GLY A 359 18.44 6.06 -24.06
N LEU A 360 17.99 7.31 -24.12
CA LEU A 360 17.15 7.95 -23.09
C LEU A 360 15.70 8.07 -23.58
N ILE A 361 14.77 8.18 -22.62
CA ILE A 361 13.38 8.58 -22.89
C ILE A 361 13.40 10.08 -23.23
N ALA A 362 13.28 10.40 -24.52
CA ALA A 362 13.36 11.76 -25.02
C ALA A 362 12.07 12.55 -24.77
N ALA A 363 10.92 11.91 -24.93
CA ALA A 363 9.60 12.49 -24.72
C ALA A 363 8.53 11.41 -24.56
N ILE A 364 7.41 11.74 -23.91
CA ILE A 364 6.24 10.90 -23.73
C ILE A 364 5.02 11.73 -24.12
N GLY A 365 4.19 11.24 -25.03
CA GLY A 365 3.06 12.01 -25.56
C GLY A 365 2.57 11.49 -26.90
N LYS A 366 2.29 12.39 -27.84
CA LYS A 366 1.84 12.04 -29.19
C LYS A 366 3.01 12.18 -30.17
N ALA A 367 3.42 11.05 -30.75
CA ALA A 367 4.44 10.99 -31.80
C ALA A 367 3.83 11.17 -33.20
N GLY A 368 4.68 11.26 -34.22
CA GLY A 368 4.27 11.19 -35.62
C GLY A 368 4.89 12.27 -36.49
N ASN A 369 4.11 12.79 -37.43
CA ASN A 369 4.56 13.79 -38.38
C ASN A 369 3.84 15.13 -38.18
N PRO A 370 4.53 16.19 -37.72
CA PRO A 370 3.92 17.50 -37.51
C PRO A 370 3.44 18.17 -38.80
N ASP A 371 3.83 17.66 -39.98
CA ASP A 371 3.37 18.19 -41.26
C ASP A 371 1.89 17.84 -41.54
N ILE A 372 1.38 16.74 -40.97
CA ILE A 372 0.03 16.22 -41.29
C ILE A 372 -0.82 15.85 -40.07
N MET A 373 -0.24 15.87 -38.86
CA MET A 373 -0.92 15.53 -37.60
C MET A 373 -0.87 16.70 -36.63
N ASN A 374 -1.96 16.91 -35.90
CA ASN A 374 -2.02 17.93 -34.85
C ASN A 374 -1.26 17.46 -33.60
N ASN A 375 -0.73 18.42 -32.83
CA ASN A 375 -0.15 18.20 -31.49
C ASN A 375 0.98 17.15 -31.41
N VAL A 376 1.71 16.92 -32.50
CA VAL A 376 2.95 16.13 -32.44
C VAL A 376 4.00 16.92 -31.65
N HIS A 377 4.52 16.32 -30.58
CA HIS A 377 5.56 16.93 -29.77
C HIS A 377 6.85 17.12 -30.60
N SER A 378 7.57 18.24 -30.40
CA SER A 378 8.78 18.56 -31.20
C SER A 378 9.86 17.49 -31.11
N ASP A 379 10.01 16.87 -29.94
CA ASP A 379 10.95 15.78 -29.69
C ASP A 379 10.37 14.39 -29.96
N MET A 380 9.22 14.29 -30.65
CA MET A 380 8.56 13.01 -30.98
C MET A 380 8.30 12.84 -32.48
N ILE A 381 9.16 13.44 -33.31
CA ILE A 381 9.08 13.28 -34.76
C ILE A 381 9.56 11.88 -35.14
N ILE A 382 8.66 11.13 -35.78
CA ILE A 382 9.02 9.86 -36.42
C ILE A 382 9.59 10.20 -37.80
N GLY A 383 10.87 9.92 -37.99
CA GLY A 383 11.58 10.21 -39.24
C GLY A 383 12.05 8.96 -39.96
N VAL A 384 12.85 9.17 -41.01
CA VAL A 384 13.45 8.09 -41.81
C VAL A 384 14.39 7.21 -40.98
N ASN A 385 14.95 7.77 -39.90
CA ASN A 385 15.92 7.10 -39.02
C ASN A 385 15.30 6.51 -37.75
N THR A 386 13.96 6.43 -37.67
CA THR A 386 13.25 6.00 -36.46
C THR A 386 12.77 4.55 -36.57
N GLU A 387 13.20 3.69 -35.65
CA GLU A 387 12.66 2.34 -35.45
C GLU A 387 11.29 2.38 -34.73
N VAL A 388 10.45 1.36 -34.93
CA VAL A 388 9.13 1.27 -34.31
C VAL A 388 9.00 -0.01 -33.47
N ILE A 389 8.57 0.15 -32.22
CA ILE A 389 8.12 -0.93 -31.35
C ILE A 389 6.62 -0.77 -31.12
N ALA A 390 5.83 -1.76 -31.54
CA ALA A 390 4.38 -1.72 -31.36
C ALA A 390 4.00 -1.95 -29.89
N GLY A 391 3.46 -0.92 -29.24
CA GLY A 391 2.95 -0.98 -27.87
C GLY A 391 1.42 -1.07 -27.79
N GLU A 392 0.71 -1.04 -28.92
CA GLU A 392 -0.73 -1.26 -28.95
C GLU A 392 -1.12 -2.60 -28.31
N GLY A 393 -2.09 -2.58 -27.38
CA GLY A 393 -2.52 -3.74 -26.61
C GLY A 393 -1.54 -4.19 -25.52
N MET A 394 -0.42 -3.48 -25.34
CA MET A 394 0.63 -3.81 -24.38
C MET A 394 0.69 -2.82 -23.22
N ILE A 395 1.18 -3.31 -22.08
CA ILE A 395 1.56 -2.49 -20.93
C ILE A 395 3.07 -2.26 -20.96
N VAL A 396 3.51 -1.02 -20.75
CA VAL A 396 4.91 -0.63 -20.54
C VAL A 396 5.13 -0.22 -19.09
N THR A 397 6.17 -0.78 -18.47
CA THR A 397 6.65 -0.36 -17.15
C THR A 397 8.13 0.03 -17.24
N ALA A 398 8.63 0.73 -16.22
CA ALA A 398 10.07 0.79 -16.01
C ALA A 398 10.63 -0.61 -15.74
N GLY A 399 11.89 -0.83 -16.12
CA GLY A 399 12.62 -2.02 -15.69
C GLY A 399 12.76 -2.07 -14.17
N ALA A 400 12.52 -3.24 -13.59
CA ALA A 400 12.60 -3.40 -12.15
C ALA A 400 14.04 -3.27 -11.63
N ILE A 401 14.15 -2.85 -10.36
CA ILE A 401 15.40 -2.67 -9.63
C ILE A 401 15.34 -3.57 -8.41
N ASP A 402 16.18 -4.59 -8.40
CA ASP A 402 16.39 -5.39 -7.20
C ASP A 402 17.61 -4.87 -6.43
N CYS A 403 17.38 -4.44 -5.20
CA CYS A 403 18.41 -3.87 -4.35
C CYS A 403 18.78 -4.74 -3.14
N HIS A 404 18.51 -6.05 -3.20
CA HIS A 404 19.04 -7.02 -2.24
C HIS A 404 19.56 -8.27 -2.96
N VAL A 405 20.59 -8.10 -3.80
CA VAL A 405 21.13 -9.17 -4.64
C VAL A 405 22.41 -9.77 -4.05
N HIS A 406 22.41 -11.07 -3.83
CA HIS A 406 23.63 -11.83 -3.55
C HIS A 406 24.22 -12.34 -4.87
N PHE A 407 25.41 -11.86 -5.25
CA PHE A 407 26.07 -12.28 -6.49
C PHE A 407 26.76 -13.65 -6.34
N ILE A 408 25.96 -14.68 -6.06
CA ILE A 408 26.38 -16.08 -5.85
C ILE A 408 26.78 -16.74 -7.17
N CYS A 409 26.04 -16.49 -8.24
CA CYS A 409 26.34 -17.01 -9.57
C CYS A 409 25.91 -16.02 -10.67
N PRO A 410 26.48 -16.07 -11.88
CA PRO A 410 26.07 -15.18 -12.97
C PRO A 410 24.69 -15.52 -13.56
N GLN A 411 24.21 -16.76 -13.41
CA GLN A 411 22.94 -17.21 -13.99
C GLN A 411 21.74 -16.43 -13.46
N LEU A 412 21.79 -15.98 -12.20
CA LEU A 412 20.72 -15.16 -11.62
C LEU A 412 20.51 -13.85 -12.38
N ALA A 413 21.52 -13.32 -13.07
CA ALA A 413 21.36 -12.12 -13.89
C ALA A 413 20.47 -12.37 -15.12
N TYR A 414 20.55 -13.58 -15.69
CA TYR A 414 19.70 -14.00 -16.80
C TYR A 414 18.25 -14.21 -16.35
N GLU A 415 18.08 -14.80 -15.17
CA GLU A 415 16.76 -14.99 -14.55
C GLU A 415 16.12 -13.65 -14.15
N ALA A 416 16.93 -12.69 -13.70
CA ALA A 416 16.48 -11.34 -13.39
C ALA A 416 15.97 -10.61 -14.63
N ILE A 417 16.76 -10.59 -15.70
CA ILE A 417 16.38 -9.85 -16.91
C ILE A 417 15.23 -10.54 -17.65
N SER A 418 15.16 -11.87 -17.68
CA SER A 418 14.00 -12.57 -18.24
C SER A 418 12.70 -12.28 -17.49
N SER A 419 12.77 -11.94 -16.20
CA SER A 419 11.60 -11.54 -15.41
C SER A 419 11.27 -10.05 -15.48
N GLY A 420 12.06 -9.22 -16.17
CA GLY A 420 11.85 -7.77 -16.28
C GLY A 420 12.70 -6.90 -15.33
N ILE A 421 13.69 -7.45 -14.64
CA ILE A 421 14.64 -6.69 -13.80
C ILE A 421 15.80 -6.21 -14.66
N THR A 422 16.11 -4.91 -14.60
CA THR A 422 17.18 -4.29 -15.42
C THR A 422 18.33 -3.74 -14.59
N THR A 423 18.19 -3.73 -13.25
CA THR A 423 19.20 -3.21 -12.32
C THR A 423 19.34 -4.12 -11.11
N LEU A 424 20.59 -4.46 -10.78
CA LEU A 424 20.94 -5.30 -9.64
C LEU A 424 21.85 -4.52 -8.68
N VAL A 425 21.44 -4.39 -7.43
CA VAL A 425 22.24 -3.80 -6.35
C VAL A 425 22.40 -4.79 -5.21
N GLY A 426 23.63 -4.99 -4.78
CA GLY A 426 23.97 -5.88 -3.68
C GLY A 426 25.45 -6.23 -3.70
N GLY A 427 25.85 -7.42 -3.27
CA GLY A 427 27.27 -7.77 -3.15
C GLY A 427 27.53 -9.26 -3.24
N GLY A 428 28.77 -9.60 -3.58
CA GLY A 428 29.18 -10.99 -3.68
C GLY A 428 30.40 -11.20 -4.57
N THR A 429 30.99 -12.38 -4.48
CA THR A 429 32.18 -12.77 -5.25
C THR A 429 32.08 -14.18 -5.81
N GLY A 430 30.86 -14.62 -6.16
CA GLY A 430 30.57 -16.01 -6.50
C GLY A 430 30.09 -16.82 -5.27
N PRO A 431 30.11 -18.16 -5.32
CA PRO A 431 29.44 -19.01 -4.33
C PRO A 431 30.23 -19.21 -3.03
N ALA A 432 31.06 -18.23 -2.64
CA ALA A 432 31.76 -18.24 -1.36
C ALA A 432 30.76 -18.09 -0.20
N ASP A 433 31.02 -18.73 0.94
CA ASP A 433 30.08 -18.73 2.08
C ASP A 433 29.71 -17.32 2.55
N GLY A 434 30.67 -16.40 2.56
CA GLY A 434 30.41 -14.99 2.87
C GLY A 434 29.40 -14.33 1.91
N THR A 435 29.43 -14.68 0.61
CA THR A 435 28.46 -14.19 -0.38
C THR A 435 27.12 -14.92 -0.27
N ARG A 436 27.13 -16.22 0.03
CA ARG A 436 25.91 -17.00 0.26
C ARG A 436 25.12 -16.51 1.46
N ALA A 437 25.79 -15.85 2.41
CA ALA A 437 25.18 -15.29 3.62
C ALA A 437 24.99 -13.76 3.59
N THR A 438 25.81 -13.00 2.85
CA THR A 438 25.78 -11.53 2.90
C THR A 438 25.99 -10.87 1.54
N THR A 439 25.32 -9.74 1.31
CA THR A 439 25.52 -8.87 0.15
C THR A 439 26.77 -8.00 0.28
N CYS A 440 27.94 -8.64 0.41
CA CYS A 440 29.22 -7.96 0.56
C CYS A 440 30.20 -8.37 -0.55
N THR A 441 30.85 -7.37 -1.16
CA THR A 441 32.01 -7.53 -2.05
C THR A 441 33.23 -6.96 -1.33
N PRO A 442 33.92 -7.74 -0.48
CA PRO A 442 34.70 -7.18 0.62
C PRO A 442 36.00 -6.48 0.21
N ALA A 443 36.80 -7.09 -0.66
CA ALA A 443 38.12 -6.57 -1.01
C ALA A 443 38.08 -5.64 -2.23
N PRO A 444 38.91 -4.58 -2.30
CA PRO A 444 39.03 -3.75 -3.50
C PRO A 444 39.39 -4.53 -4.78
N SER A 445 40.19 -5.60 -4.65
CA SER A 445 40.49 -6.51 -5.76
C SER A 445 39.25 -7.26 -6.27
N GLN A 446 38.41 -7.73 -5.35
CA GLN A 446 37.14 -8.38 -5.68
C GLN A 446 36.14 -7.38 -6.29
N MET A 447 36.07 -6.16 -5.76
CA MET A 447 35.26 -5.08 -6.33
C MET A 447 35.66 -4.80 -7.78
N LYS A 448 36.96 -4.68 -8.05
CA LYS A 448 37.48 -4.53 -9.42
C LYS A 448 37.06 -5.71 -10.31
N LEU A 449 37.26 -6.94 -9.85
CA LEU A 449 36.92 -8.14 -10.63
C LEU A 449 35.42 -8.25 -10.91
N MET A 450 34.56 -7.94 -9.94
CA MET A 450 33.10 -7.98 -10.14
C MET A 450 32.63 -6.94 -11.14
N LEU A 451 33.17 -5.71 -11.08
CA LEU A 451 32.91 -4.67 -12.07
C LEU A 451 33.37 -5.08 -13.48
N GLN A 452 34.54 -5.73 -13.60
CA GLN A 452 35.04 -6.24 -14.87
C GLN A 452 34.20 -7.43 -15.37
N SER A 453 33.78 -8.32 -14.47
CA SER A 453 33.02 -9.52 -14.80
C SER A 453 31.62 -9.21 -15.34
N THR A 454 31.01 -8.10 -14.91
CA THR A 454 29.66 -7.71 -15.34
C THR A 454 29.64 -6.60 -16.37
N ASP A 455 30.81 -6.21 -16.91
CA ASP A 455 30.97 -5.08 -17.84
C ASP A 455 30.13 -5.25 -19.12
N ASP A 456 29.98 -6.48 -19.61
CA ASP A 456 29.25 -6.77 -20.85
C ASP A 456 27.81 -7.26 -20.64
N LEU A 457 27.40 -7.53 -19.40
CA LEU A 457 26.01 -7.93 -19.11
C LEU A 457 25.06 -6.73 -19.31
N PRO A 458 23.92 -6.87 -20.00
CA PRO A 458 22.99 -5.77 -20.29
C PRO A 458 22.07 -5.44 -19.10
N LEU A 459 22.67 -5.27 -17.93
CA LEU A 459 22.01 -4.77 -16.72
C LEU A 459 22.85 -3.66 -16.10
N ASN A 460 22.18 -2.81 -15.34
CA ASN A 460 22.87 -1.88 -14.45
C ASN A 460 23.30 -2.61 -13.17
N PHE A 461 24.47 -2.27 -12.63
CA PHE A 461 25.02 -2.92 -11.44
C PHE A 461 25.47 -1.91 -10.39
N GLY A 462 25.17 -2.18 -9.12
CA GLY A 462 25.75 -1.50 -7.96
C GLY A 462 26.28 -2.52 -6.96
N PHE A 463 27.56 -2.42 -6.59
CA PHE A 463 28.21 -3.36 -5.67
C PHE A 463 28.43 -2.75 -4.29
N THR A 464 28.03 -3.46 -3.23
CA THR A 464 28.12 -3.02 -1.84
C THR A 464 29.32 -3.67 -1.12
N GLY A 465 30.01 -2.85 -0.32
CA GLY A 465 31.02 -3.32 0.63
C GLY A 465 30.36 -3.86 1.90
N LYS A 466 29.72 -2.98 2.70
CA LYS A 466 28.88 -3.28 3.89
C LYS A 466 28.17 -2.00 4.37
N VAL A 467 26.93 -1.72 3.97
CA VAL A 467 26.20 -0.47 4.37
C VAL A 467 24.70 -0.66 4.60
N ASN A 468 24.01 -1.51 3.81
CA ASN A 468 22.63 -1.90 4.09
C ASN A 468 22.61 -2.88 5.27
N ILE A 469 21.58 -2.80 6.13
CA ILE A 469 21.61 -3.50 7.42
C ILE A 469 20.67 -4.71 7.47
N HIS A 470 21.28 -5.85 7.82
CA HIS A 470 20.66 -6.99 8.48
C HIS A 470 21.03 -6.86 9.96
N THR A 471 20.05 -6.78 10.87
CA THR A 471 20.30 -6.45 12.28
C THR A 471 20.61 -7.68 13.13
N ASP A 472 20.95 -7.47 14.40
CA ASP A 472 21.40 -8.52 15.32
C ASP A 472 20.22 -9.37 15.80
N THR A 473 19.91 -10.45 15.07
CA THR A 473 18.84 -11.40 15.41
C THR A 473 18.96 -11.95 16.82
N LEU A 474 20.19 -12.17 17.30
CA LEU A 474 20.47 -12.77 18.60
C LEU A 474 20.26 -11.79 19.76
N ASN A 475 20.10 -10.49 19.45
CA ASN A 475 20.09 -9.42 20.45
C ASN A 475 21.35 -9.42 21.34
N GLU A 476 22.48 -9.92 20.81
CA GLU A 476 23.73 -10.09 21.56
C GLU A 476 24.26 -8.75 22.08
N SER A 477 24.26 -7.73 21.23
CA SER A 477 24.73 -6.38 21.57
C SER A 477 23.62 -5.48 22.14
N GLY A 478 22.37 -5.94 22.12
CA GLY A 478 21.18 -5.21 22.56
C GLY A 478 19.96 -5.46 21.67
N PHE A 479 18.80 -5.02 22.12
CA PHE A 479 17.52 -5.12 21.39
C PHE A 479 17.35 -4.04 20.30
N VAL A 480 16.26 -4.12 19.53
CA VAL A 480 15.99 -3.24 18.37
C VAL A 480 16.05 -1.74 18.71
N GLU A 481 15.62 -1.31 19.89
CA GLU A 481 15.68 0.09 20.32
C GLU A 481 17.12 0.60 20.49
N HIS A 482 18.06 -0.28 20.84
CA HIS A 482 19.48 0.04 20.95
C HIS A 482 20.09 0.23 19.55
N THR A 483 19.71 -0.63 18.60
CA THR A 483 20.10 -0.49 17.19
C THR A 483 19.50 0.78 16.57
N ILE A 484 18.23 1.09 16.84
CA ILE A 484 17.60 2.35 16.43
C ILE A 484 18.33 3.56 17.03
N ALA A 485 18.68 3.50 18.31
CA ALA A 485 19.48 4.55 18.96
C ALA A 485 20.87 4.68 18.30
N ALA A 486 21.50 3.57 17.91
CA ALA A 486 22.79 3.54 17.22
C ALA A 486 22.71 4.16 15.81
N PHE A 487 21.55 4.14 15.15
CA PHE A 487 21.35 4.88 13.90
C PHE A 487 21.54 6.38 14.08
N LYS A 488 21.27 6.93 15.28
CA LYS A 488 21.41 8.36 15.60
C LYS A 488 20.69 9.27 14.60
N GLY A 489 19.50 8.85 14.17
CA GLY A 489 18.67 9.57 13.19
C GLY A 489 19.23 9.61 11.76
N ARG A 490 20.33 8.90 11.45
CA ARG A 490 20.93 8.86 10.10
C ARG A 490 20.11 7.95 9.18
N THR A 491 20.01 8.31 7.90
CA THR A 491 19.38 7.45 6.89
C THR A 491 20.03 6.08 6.84
N ILE A 492 19.20 5.04 6.91
CA ILE A 492 19.63 3.64 6.74
C ILE A 492 18.55 2.85 6.01
N HIS A 493 18.99 1.94 5.14
CA HIS A 493 18.11 0.96 4.48
C HIS A 493 18.14 -0.32 5.29
N ALA A 494 17.00 -0.67 5.89
CA ALA A 494 16.80 -1.92 6.62
C ALA A 494 16.27 -3.00 5.66
N TYR A 495 17.06 -4.04 5.43
CA TYR A 495 16.63 -5.21 4.66
C TYR A 495 15.63 -6.07 5.43
N HIS A 496 14.87 -6.89 4.69
CA HIS A 496 13.88 -7.87 5.18
C HIS A 496 13.28 -7.50 6.55
N SER A 497 12.65 -6.32 6.59
CA SER A 497 12.32 -5.60 7.82
C SER A 497 11.31 -6.34 8.71
N GLU A 498 10.61 -7.34 8.17
CA GLU A 498 9.75 -8.23 8.95
C GLU A 498 10.55 -9.15 9.90
N GLY A 499 11.72 -9.63 9.47
CA GLY A 499 12.67 -10.36 10.31
C GLY A 499 12.90 -11.84 9.99
N ALA A 500 12.12 -12.51 9.12
CA ALA A 500 12.38 -13.90 8.72
C ALA A 500 13.73 -14.04 8.00
N GLY A 501 14.01 -13.14 7.05
CA GLY A 501 15.33 -13.00 6.41
C GLY A 501 16.44 -12.56 7.40
N GLY A 502 16.06 -12.11 8.59
CA GLY A 502 16.90 -11.88 9.76
C GLY A 502 16.87 -10.45 10.31
N GLY A 503 17.20 -10.33 11.59
CA GLY A 503 17.09 -9.11 12.36
C GLY A 503 16.53 -9.37 13.76
N HIS A 504 16.67 -8.40 14.66
CA HIS A 504 16.26 -8.49 16.08
C HIS A 504 14.96 -9.28 16.27
N ALA A 505 15.05 -10.44 16.95
CA ALA A 505 13.89 -11.27 17.23
C ALA A 505 13.20 -10.81 18.53
N PRO A 506 11.85 -10.70 18.57
CA PRO A 506 10.90 -10.90 17.47
C PRO A 506 10.50 -9.59 16.75
N ASP A 507 11.07 -8.44 17.11
CA ASP A 507 10.42 -7.14 16.94
C ASP A 507 11.14 -6.15 16.01
N ILE A 508 12.04 -6.62 15.14
CA ILE A 508 12.71 -5.81 14.12
C ILE A 508 11.72 -5.01 13.24
N ILE A 509 10.52 -5.53 12.98
CA ILE A 509 9.46 -4.86 12.20
C ILE A 509 9.06 -3.47 12.73
N LYS A 510 9.39 -3.15 13.99
CA LYS A 510 9.25 -1.79 14.56
C LYS A 510 9.98 -0.72 13.73
N VAL A 511 11.06 -1.07 13.02
CA VAL A 511 11.80 -0.10 12.19
C VAL A 511 10.97 0.50 11.06
N CYS A 512 9.87 -0.13 10.65
CA CYS A 512 8.95 0.40 9.65
C CYS A 512 8.25 1.70 10.11
N GLY A 513 8.15 1.93 11.43
CA GLY A 513 7.63 3.17 12.04
C GLY A 513 8.71 4.23 12.30
N VAL A 514 9.98 4.00 11.94
CA VAL A 514 11.09 4.91 12.24
C VAL A 514 11.39 5.81 11.05
N LYS A 515 11.32 7.14 11.26
CA LYS A 515 11.41 8.14 10.19
C LYS A 515 12.66 8.06 9.32
N ASN A 516 13.83 7.79 9.88
CA ASN A 516 15.10 7.74 9.15
C ASN A 516 15.41 6.36 8.54
N VAL A 517 14.49 5.40 8.64
CA VAL A 517 14.64 4.07 8.05
C VAL A 517 13.91 4.01 6.70
N LEU A 518 14.57 3.41 5.72
CA LEU A 518 13.99 3.02 4.44
C LEU A 518 13.77 1.50 4.47
N PRO A 519 12.57 1.00 4.82
CA PRO A 519 12.34 -0.42 5.03
C PRO A 519 12.07 -1.17 3.72
N SER A 520 12.71 -2.32 3.53
CA SER A 520 12.39 -3.27 2.47
C SER A 520 12.04 -4.66 2.99
N SER A 521 11.29 -5.40 2.18
CA SER A 521 11.05 -6.84 2.36
C SER A 521 11.79 -7.65 1.32
N THR A 522 12.09 -8.90 1.65
CA THR A 522 12.52 -9.91 0.68
C THR A 522 11.32 -10.74 0.25
N ASN A 523 11.44 -11.45 -0.87
CA ASN A 523 10.26 -11.97 -1.54
C ASN A 523 9.71 -13.35 -1.12
N PRO A 524 10.38 -14.23 -0.36
CA PRO A 524 9.82 -15.56 -0.09
C PRO A 524 8.63 -15.51 0.89
N THR A 525 8.57 -14.51 1.78
CA THR A 525 7.46 -14.31 2.71
C THR A 525 6.23 -13.72 2.03
N ARG A 526 6.33 -13.37 0.73
CA ARG A 526 5.37 -12.51 0.03
C ARG A 526 4.46 -13.33 -0.89
N PRO A 527 3.13 -13.19 -0.78
CA PRO A 527 2.43 -12.88 0.46
C PRO A 527 2.52 -14.04 1.45
N TYR A 528 1.97 -13.84 2.65
CA TYR A 528 1.75 -14.94 3.58
C TYR A 528 0.78 -15.98 2.98
N THR A 529 1.19 -17.24 2.86
CA THR A 529 0.38 -18.35 2.33
C THR A 529 0.45 -19.58 3.22
N SER A 530 -0.32 -20.62 2.89
CA SER A 530 -0.41 -21.86 3.69
C SER A 530 0.94 -22.54 3.94
N ASN A 531 1.85 -22.50 2.97
CA ASN A 531 3.14 -23.20 3.07
C ASN A 531 4.29 -22.29 3.52
N THR A 532 4.02 -21.00 3.76
CA THR A 532 5.08 -20.02 4.02
C THR A 532 5.86 -20.40 5.29
N ILE A 533 5.19 -20.77 6.38
CA ILE A 533 5.87 -21.10 7.65
C ILE A 533 6.73 -22.35 7.52
N ASP A 534 6.14 -23.44 7.03
CA ASP A 534 6.83 -24.73 6.90
C ASP A 534 8.06 -24.62 5.99
N GLU A 535 7.93 -23.92 4.85
CA GLU A 535 9.04 -23.67 3.93
C GLU A 535 10.17 -22.88 4.62
N HIS A 536 9.83 -21.81 5.34
CA HIS A 536 10.83 -20.90 5.89
C HIS A 536 11.57 -21.50 7.09
N LEU A 537 10.90 -22.32 7.89
CA LEU A 537 11.54 -23.01 9.01
C LEU A 537 12.65 -23.94 8.51
N ASP A 538 12.33 -24.82 7.56
CA ASP A 538 13.30 -25.76 6.98
C ASP A 538 14.41 -25.02 6.21
N MET A 539 14.04 -24.01 5.40
CA MET A 539 15.01 -23.17 4.68
C MET A 539 16.00 -22.49 5.63
N LEU A 540 15.52 -21.93 6.74
CA LEU A 540 16.37 -21.27 7.72
C LEU A 540 17.34 -22.26 8.36
N MET A 541 16.86 -23.44 8.76
CA MET A 541 17.69 -24.48 9.36
C MET A 541 18.80 -24.93 8.42
N VAL A 542 18.48 -25.13 7.13
CA VAL A 542 19.48 -25.47 6.11
C VAL A 542 20.46 -24.32 5.86
N CYS A 543 19.99 -23.09 5.72
CA CYS A 543 20.83 -21.92 5.46
C CYS A 543 21.82 -21.64 6.60
N HIS A 544 21.42 -21.88 7.85
CA HIS A 544 22.24 -21.65 9.03
C HIS A 544 22.95 -22.89 9.57
N HIS A 545 22.83 -24.04 8.90
CA HIS A 545 23.40 -25.32 9.34
C HIS A 545 22.97 -25.71 10.78
N LEU A 546 21.69 -25.46 11.09
CA LEU A 546 21.09 -25.76 12.38
C LEU A 546 20.70 -27.23 12.49
N ASP A 547 20.75 -27.77 13.70
CA ASP A 547 20.35 -29.14 13.99
C ASP A 547 18.99 -29.18 14.72
N LYS A 548 18.05 -29.96 14.17
CA LYS A 548 16.73 -30.17 14.78
C LYS A 548 16.77 -30.92 16.10
N ASP A 549 17.86 -31.64 16.35
CA ASP A 549 18.06 -32.39 17.59
C ASP A 549 18.68 -31.50 18.70
N ILE A 550 19.03 -30.25 18.39
CA ILE A 550 19.51 -29.24 19.35
C ILE A 550 18.36 -28.29 19.70
N PRO A 551 17.86 -28.28 20.96
CA PRO A 551 16.74 -27.43 21.35
C PRO A 551 16.97 -25.93 21.14
N GLU A 552 18.20 -25.46 21.33
CA GLU A 552 18.58 -24.05 21.15
C GLU A 552 18.51 -23.60 19.68
N ASP A 553 18.84 -24.51 18.76
CA ASP A 553 18.80 -24.26 17.31
C ASP A 553 17.34 -24.18 16.82
N VAL A 554 16.49 -25.07 17.32
CA VAL A 554 15.04 -25.04 17.07
C VAL A 554 14.42 -23.77 17.65
N ALA A 555 14.76 -23.42 18.89
CA ALA A 555 14.27 -22.20 19.54
C ALA A 555 14.70 -20.93 18.78
N PHE A 556 15.94 -20.88 18.27
CA PHE A 556 16.40 -19.80 17.40
C PHE A 556 15.56 -19.73 16.12
N ALA A 557 15.30 -20.86 15.47
CA ALA A 557 14.52 -20.91 14.24
C ALA A 557 13.06 -20.46 14.46
N GLU A 558 12.40 -20.97 15.50
CA GLU A 558 11.03 -20.60 15.89
C GLU A 558 10.92 -19.13 16.33
N SER A 559 11.96 -18.58 16.96
CA SER A 559 11.99 -17.15 17.29
C SER A 559 12.09 -16.24 16.05
N ARG A 560 12.61 -16.78 14.94
CA ARG A 560 12.88 -16.04 13.70
C ARG A 560 11.77 -16.16 12.66
N ILE A 561 11.12 -17.31 12.55
CA ILE A 561 10.03 -17.57 11.60
C ILE A 561 8.69 -17.46 12.32
N ARG A 562 7.99 -16.34 12.15
CA ARG A 562 6.79 -16.01 12.93
C ARG A 562 5.62 -15.67 12.01
N ALA A 563 4.50 -16.35 12.18
CA ALA A 563 3.31 -16.13 11.35
C ALA A 563 2.72 -14.73 11.53
N GLU A 564 2.80 -14.19 12.75
CA GLU A 564 2.23 -12.92 13.16
C GLU A 564 2.93 -11.75 12.44
N THR A 565 4.26 -11.75 12.40
CA THR A 565 5.03 -10.67 11.75
C THR A 565 4.98 -10.79 10.23
N ILE A 566 5.00 -12.01 9.66
CA ILE A 566 4.81 -12.25 8.21
C ILE A 566 3.40 -11.80 7.76
N ALA A 567 2.36 -12.05 8.57
CA ALA A 567 1.02 -11.55 8.30
C ALA A 567 0.93 -10.03 8.42
N ALA A 568 1.59 -9.43 9.41
CA ALA A 568 1.66 -7.98 9.56
C ALA A 568 2.40 -7.31 8.39
N GLU A 569 3.44 -7.96 7.86
CA GLU A 569 4.21 -7.49 6.70
C GLU A 569 3.32 -7.29 5.46
N ASP A 570 2.36 -8.20 5.20
CA ASP A 570 1.37 -8.02 4.12
C ASP A 570 0.60 -6.68 4.27
N ILE A 571 0.11 -6.42 5.48
CA ILE A 571 -0.69 -5.23 5.78
C ILE A 571 0.17 -3.97 5.72
N LEU A 572 1.39 -4.01 6.27
CA LEU A 572 2.32 -2.87 6.25
C LEU A 572 2.75 -2.52 4.82
N HIS A 573 2.87 -3.49 3.91
CA HIS A 573 3.05 -3.21 2.49
C HIS A 573 1.86 -2.44 1.92
N ASP A 574 0.64 -2.91 2.18
CA ASP A 574 -0.58 -2.31 1.65
C ASP A 574 -0.88 -0.93 2.23
N LEU A 575 -0.46 -0.67 3.49
CA LEU A 575 -0.50 0.64 4.13
C LEU A 575 0.56 1.62 3.59
N GLY A 576 1.62 1.12 2.94
CA GLY A 576 2.77 1.92 2.54
C GLY A 576 3.77 2.15 3.68
N ALA A 577 3.75 1.32 4.71
CA ALA A 577 4.71 1.33 5.82
C ALA A 577 5.97 0.49 5.51
N ILE A 578 5.95 -0.37 4.50
CA ILE A 578 7.15 -0.95 3.88
C ILE A 578 7.27 -0.42 2.45
N SER A 579 8.46 0.05 2.08
CA SER A 579 8.64 0.90 0.89
C SER A 579 9.21 0.18 -0.32
N ILE A 580 9.87 -0.96 -0.12
CA ILE A 580 10.61 -1.68 -1.16
C ILE A 580 10.35 -3.19 -1.06
N ILE A 581 10.30 -3.87 -2.20
CA ILE A 581 10.36 -5.33 -2.30
C ILE A 581 11.62 -5.69 -3.11
N SER A 582 12.41 -6.62 -2.60
CA SER A 582 13.66 -7.11 -3.18
C SER A 582 13.71 -8.65 -3.15
N SER A 583 14.72 -9.28 -3.78
CA SER A 583 14.77 -10.76 -3.79
C SER A 583 15.34 -11.37 -2.51
N ASP A 584 16.61 -11.10 -2.19
CA ASP A 584 17.52 -11.96 -1.41
C ASP A 584 18.07 -13.17 -2.19
N SER A 585 18.47 -12.93 -3.44
CA SER A 585 18.69 -13.96 -4.47
C SER A 585 19.57 -15.14 -4.01
N GLN A 586 18.98 -16.34 -3.93
CA GLN A 586 19.62 -17.60 -3.48
C GLN A 586 20.14 -17.59 -2.02
N ALA A 587 19.80 -16.58 -1.23
CA ALA A 587 20.17 -16.44 0.18
C ALA A 587 18.92 -16.22 1.04
N MET A 588 17.91 -17.10 0.87
CA MET A 588 16.52 -16.92 1.32
C MET A 588 15.66 -16.05 0.40
N GLY A 589 15.87 -16.12 -0.92
CA GLY A 589 15.08 -15.31 -1.85
C GLY A 589 15.22 -15.74 -3.30
N ARG A 590 14.32 -15.24 -4.15
CA ARG A 590 14.16 -15.71 -5.54
C ARG A 590 14.29 -14.56 -6.53
N ILE A 591 15.37 -14.52 -7.31
CA ILE A 591 15.67 -13.36 -8.17
C ILE A 591 14.55 -13.05 -9.19
N GLY A 592 13.98 -14.07 -9.82
CA GLY A 592 12.95 -13.92 -10.87
C GLY A 592 11.54 -13.63 -10.34
N GLU A 593 11.35 -13.49 -9.02
CA GLU A 593 10.02 -13.37 -8.41
C GLU A 593 9.77 -12.02 -7.73
N VAL A 594 10.66 -11.03 -7.86
CA VAL A 594 10.46 -9.69 -7.25
C VAL A 594 9.15 -9.04 -7.73
N ILE A 595 8.92 -9.07 -9.04
CA ILE A 595 7.73 -8.46 -9.66
C ILE A 595 6.48 -9.28 -9.33
N SER A 596 6.49 -10.60 -9.55
CA SER A 596 5.32 -11.45 -9.34
C SER A 596 4.84 -11.43 -7.88
N ARG A 597 5.77 -11.48 -6.92
CA ARG A 597 5.46 -11.46 -5.48
C ARG A 597 4.90 -10.12 -5.02
N THR A 598 5.30 -9.02 -5.68
CA THR A 598 4.69 -7.70 -5.48
C THR A 598 3.21 -7.74 -5.85
N TRP A 599 2.88 -8.26 -7.03
CA TRP A 599 1.50 -8.29 -7.53
C TRP A 599 0.63 -9.31 -6.82
N GLN A 600 1.17 -10.47 -6.44
CA GLN A 600 0.48 -11.45 -5.60
C GLN A 600 0.12 -10.88 -4.22
N THR A 601 1.00 -10.04 -3.64
CA THR A 601 0.73 -9.36 -2.37
C THR A 601 -0.38 -8.33 -2.55
N ALA A 602 -0.33 -7.49 -3.60
CA ALA A 602 -1.40 -6.53 -3.90
C ALA A 602 -2.75 -7.22 -4.12
N HIS A 603 -2.75 -8.30 -4.89
CA HIS A 603 -3.92 -9.15 -5.16
C HIS A 603 -4.53 -9.70 -3.85
N LYS A 604 -3.71 -10.34 -3.02
CA LYS A 604 -4.16 -10.88 -1.72
C LYS A 604 -4.75 -9.77 -0.84
N MET A 605 -4.08 -8.62 -0.77
CA MET A 605 -4.53 -7.51 0.06
C MET A 605 -5.83 -6.90 -0.43
N LYS A 606 -6.07 -6.82 -1.75
CA LYS A 606 -7.39 -6.47 -2.27
C LYS A 606 -8.46 -7.46 -1.82
N SER A 607 -8.20 -8.77 -1.95
CA SER A 607 -9.17 -9.79 -1.56
C SER A 607 -9.54 -9.75 -0.07
N HIS A 608 -8.61 -9.38 0.80
CA HIS A 608 -8.82 -9.37 2.26
C HIS A 608 -9.25 -8.01 2.82
N ARG A 609 -8.79 -6.90 2.23
CA ARG A 609 -9.00 -5.54 2.76
C ARG A 609 -9.88 -4.66 1.89
N GLY A 610 -10.27 -5.11 0.70
CA GLY A 610 -11.01 -4.31 -0.28
C GLY A 610 -10.13 -3.25 -0.94
N SER A 611 -10.77 -2.28 -1.60
CA SER A 611 -10.10 -1.19 -2.32
C SER A 611 -9.47 -0.18 -1.36
N ILE A 612 -8.34 0.40 -1.77
CA ILE A 612 -7.66 1.48 -1.04
C ILE A 612 -7.52 2.70 -1.96
N GLY A 613 -8.01 3.86 -1.53
CA GLY A 613 -7.89 5.12 -2.27
C GLY A 613 -9.14 6.00 -2.20
N PRO A 614 -9.03 7.28 -2.57
CA PRO A 614 -10.13 8.25 -2.53
C PRO A 614 -11.25 7.99 -3.56
N GLY A 615 -11.01 7.12 -4.55
CA GLY A 615 -11.93 6.84 -5.67
C GLY A 615 -12.91 5.68 -5.47
N GLY A 616 -12.98 5.05 -4.29
CA GLY A 616 -13.92 3.94 -4.06
C GLY A 616 -13.54 2.63 -4.77
N SER A 617 -14.55 1.83 -5.17
CA SER A 617 -14.41 0.46 -5.68
C SER A 617 -14.15 0.33 -7.19
N ASP A 618 -14.08 1.44 -7.92
CA ASP A 618 -14.19 1.40 -9.39
C ASP A 618 -12.90 0.94 -10.09
N ASN A 619 -11.72 1.21 -9.51
CA ASN A 619 -10.42 0.75 -10.00
C ASN A 619 -9.42 0.57 -8.85
N ASP A 620 -8.23 0.04 -9.15
CA ASP A 620 -7.16 -0.21 -8.19
C ASP A 620 -5.93 0.68 -8.38
N ASN A 621 -6.04 1.79 -9.14
CA ASN A 621 -4.89 2.58 -9.58
C ASN A 621 -3.99 3.02 -8.42
N PHE A 622 -4.57 3.44 -7.29
CA PHE A 622 -3.77 3.86 -6.13
C PHE A 622 -2.94 2.70 -5.56
N ARG A 623 -3.54 1.50 -5.40
CA ARG A 623 -2.82 0.30 -4.97
C ARG A 623 -1.75 -0.08 -6.01
N ILE A 624 -2.09 -0.09 -7.29
CA ILE A 624 -1.16 -0.43 -8.38
C ILE A 624 0.06 0.50 -8.36
N LYS A 625 -0.16 1.82 -8.30
CA LYS A 625 0.92 2.83 -8.21
C LYS A 625 1.76 2.68 -6.95
N ARG A 626 1.14 2.39 -5.80
CA ARG A 626 1.84 2.11 -4.54
C ARG A 626 2.75 0.89 -4.65
N TYR A 627 2.29 -0.18 -5.27
CA TYR A 627 3.03 -1.44 -5.35
C TYR A 627 4.12 -1.43 -6.42
N ILE A 628 3.88 -0.85 -7.60
CA ILE A 628 4.93 -0.74 -8.63
C ILE A 628 6.11 0.10 -8.14
N ALA A 629 5.85 1.15 -7.33
CA ALA A 629 6.90 1.97 -6.74
C ALA A 629 7.90 1.17 -5.87
N LYS A 630 7.47 0.03 -5.31
CA LYS A 630 8.27 -0.81 -4.40
C LYS A 630 9.44 -1.51 -5.09
N TYR A 631 9.36 -1.74 -6.40
CA TYR A 631 10.44 -2.37 -7.17
C TYR A 631 10.99 -1.49 -8.30
N THR A 632 10.47 -0.27 -8.49
CA THR A 632 10.97 0.69 -9.49
C THR A 632 11.63 1.90 -8.82
N ILE A 633 10.85 2.91 -8.46
CA ILE A 633 11.39 4.22 -8.05
C ILE A 633 11.98 4.20 -6.63
N ASN A 634 11.37 3.48 -5.68
CA ASN A 634 11.84 3.49 -4.29
C ASN A 634 13.23 2.85 -4.12
N PRO A 635 13.53 1.68 -4.74
CA PRO A 635 14.90 1.18 -4.79
C PRO A 635 15.89 2.19 -5.39
N ALA A 636 15.48 2.92 -6.43
CA ALA A 636 16.32 3.92 -7.08
C ALA A 636 16.62 5.13 -6.19
N VAL A 637 15.62 5.60 -5.45
CA VAL A 637 15.75 6.70 -4.48
C VAL A 637 16.65 6.26 -3.33
N ALA A 638 16.39 5.09 -2.75
CA ALA A 638 17.16 4.57 -1.61
C ALA A 638 18.66 4.41 -1.93
N ASN A 639 18.99 4.05 -3.17
CA ASN A 639 20.37 3.83 -3.60
C ASN A 639 21.02 5.02 -4.36
N GLY A 640 20.27 6.09 -4.59
CA GLY A 640 20.84 7.37 -5.04
C GLY A 640 21.08 7.49 -6.54
N PHE A 641 20.26 6.85 -7.36
CA PHE A 641 20.33 6.90 -8.83
C PHE A 641 18.97 7.10 -9.51
N ALA A 642 17.96 7.57 -8.75
CA ALA A 642 16.61 7.85 -9.25
C ALA A 642 16.54 8.92 -10.36
N GLU A 643 17.57 9.76 -10.50
CA GLU A 643 17.67 10.73 -11.59
C GLU A 643 17.90 10.05 -12.96
N LEU A 644 18.46 8.83 -12.99
CA LEU A 644 18.81 8.13 -14.22
C LEU A 644 17.85 6.98 -14.56
N ILE A 645 17.27 6.30 -13.57
CA ILE A 645 16.43 5.11 -13.75
C ILE A 645 15.30 5.04 -12.70
N GLY A 646 14.43 4.03 -12.83
CA GLY A 646 13.43 3.66 -11.83
C GLY A 646 12.02 4.17 -12.10
N SER A 647 11.77 4.78 -13.25
CA SER A 647 10.42 5.15 -13.70
C SER A 647 10.40 5.51 -15.18
N VAL A 648 9.20 5.53 -15.76
CA VAL A 648 8.97 5.95 -17.15
C VAL A 648 8.81 7.48 -17.19
N GLU A 649 9.93 8.19 -17.09
CA GLU A 649 9.98 9.66 -17.07
C GLU A 649 11.02 10.19 -18.07
N VAL A 650 10.73 11.34 -18.69
CA VAL A 650 11.63 11.99 -19.66
C VAL A 650 13.01 12.28 -19.06
N GLY A 651 14.06 12.05 -19.83
CA GLY A 651 15.46 12.24 -19.44
C GLY A 651 16.11 11.03 -18.78
N LYS A 652 15.32 10.05 -18.32
CA LYS A 652 15.83 8.79 -17.77
C LYS A 652 16.28 7.83 -18.87
N LEU A 653 17.11 6.86 -18.50
CA LEU A 653 17.52 5.78 -19.39
C LEU A 653 16.28 4.98 -19.82
N ALA A 654 16.20 4.63 -21.10
CA ALA A 654 15.10 3.83 -21.65
C ALA A 654 15.26 2.35 -21.27
N ASP A 655 15.19 2.08 -19.96
CA ASP A 655 15.11 0.76 -19.35
C ASP A 655 13.63 0.43 -19.12
N LEU A 656 13.03 -0.24 -20.11
CA LEU A 656 11.57 -0.41 -20.23
C LEU A 656 11.24 -1.90 -20.42
N VAL A 657 10.06 -2.31 -19.97
CA VAL A 657 9.58 -3.69 -20.11
C VAL A 657 8.19 -3.68 -20.69
N LEU A 658 7.97 -4.48 -21.72
CA LEU A 658 6.67 -4.64 -22.38
C LEU A 658 6.01 -5.93 -21.90
N TRP A 659 4.73 -5.84 -21.59
CA TRP A 659 3.92 -6.92 -21.05
C TRP A 659 2.63 -7.07 -21.83
N LYS A 660 2.26 -8.30 -22.18
CA LYS A 660 0.86 -8.60 -22.49
C LYS A 660 0.06 -8.46 -21.19
N PRO A 661 -1.10 -7.78 -21.18
CA PRO A 661 -1.95 -7.68 -20.00
C PRO A 661 -2.21 -9.03 -19.31
N SER A 662 -2.40 -10.09 -20.10
CA SER A 662 -2.66 -11.45 -19.61
C SER A 662 -1.48 -12.13 -18.91
N PHE A 663 -0.25 -11.67 -19.14
CA PHE A 663 0.98 -12.17 -18.52
C PHE A 663 1.67 -11.13 -17.61
N PHE A 664 1.00 -9.99 -17.38
CA PHE A 664 1.55 -8.89 -16.60
C PHE A 664 1.99 -9.35 -15.21
N GLY A 665 3.21 -8.97 -14.84
CA GLY A 665 3.79 -9.30 -13.55
C GLY A 665 4.36 -10.72 -13.43
N ALA A 666 4.20 -11.58 -14.44
CA ALA A 666 4.72 -12.93 -14.46
C ALA A 666 5.81 -13.13 -15.53
N LYS A 667 5.48 -12.88 -16.82
CA LYS A 667 6.40 -13.09 -17.96
C LYS A 667 6.29 -11.93 -18.95
N PRO A 668 7.32 -11.09 -19.11
CA PRO A 668 7.30 -10.00 -20.07
C PRO A 668 7.51 -10.50 -21.51
N GLU A 669 7.05 -9.74 -22.51
CA GLU A 669 7.34 -10.04 -23.93
C GLU A 669 8.75 -9.60 -24.32
N MET A 670 9.21 -8.45 -23.81
CA MET A 670 10.56 -7.95 -24.07
C MET A 670 11.05 -6.97 -23.02
N VAL A 671 12.37 -6.90 -22.89
CA VAL A 671 13.10 -5.98 -22.03
C VAL A 671 14.03 -5.12 -22.89
N ILE A 672 13.79 -3.82 -22.83
CA ILE A 672 14.58 -2.79 -23.49
C ILE A 672 15.57 -2.23 -22.46
N LYS A 673 16.85 -2.18 -22.82
CA LYS A 673 17.94 -1.66 -22.01
C LYS A 673 18.62 -0.53 -22.77
N GLY A 674 18.62 0.68 -22.20
CA GLY A 674 19.19 1.85 -22.86
C GLY A 674 18.67 2.07 -24.28
N GLY A 675 17.38 1.80 -24.52
CA GLY A 675 16.74 1.97 -25.83
C GLY A 675 16.92 0.83 -26.83
N VAL A 676 17.61 -0.25 -26.47
CA VAL A 676 17.80 -1.43 -27.34
C VAL A 676 17.22 -2.68 -26.69
N ILE A 677 16.57 -3.55 -27.48
CA ILE A 677 16.04 -4.82 -26.97
C ILE A 677 17.20 -5.71 -26.51
N ALA A 678 17.23 -6.01 -25.21
CA ALA A 678 18.26 -6.85 -24.59
C ALA A 678 17.79 -8.29 -24.42
N TRP A 679 16.51 -8.51 -24.11
CA TRP A 679 15.89 -9.82 -23.91
C TRP A 679 14.47 -9.83 -24.46
N ALA A 680 14.01 -10.95 -25.03
CA ALA A 680 12.64 -11.08 -25.54
C ALA A 680 12.17 -12.54 -25.61
N GLU A 681 10.86 -12.75 -25.55
CA GLU A 681 10.22 -14.01 -25.92
C GLU A 681 10.36 -14.23 -27.42
N MET A 682 10.98 -15.34 -27.80
CA MET A 682 11.32 -15.65 -29.18
C MET A 682 11.22 -17.16 -29.43
N GLY A 683 10.54 -17.51 -30.52
CA GLY A 683 10.31 -18.87 -30.99
C GLY A 683 11.54 -19.56 -31.57
N ASP A 684 11.29 -20.56 -32.41
CA ASP A 684 12.31 -21.28 -33.17
C ASP A 684 13.12 -20.32 -34.06
N PRO A 685 14.44 -20.16 -33.84
CA PRO A 685 15.29 -19.25 -34.63
C PRO A 685 15.38 -19.58 -36.12
N ASN A 686 14.99 -20.79 -36.54
CA ASN A 686 14.97 -21.20 -37.95
C ASN A 686 13.61 -20.99 -38.61
N ALA A 687 12.55 -20.70 -37.85
CA ALA A 687 11.21 -20.60 -38.40
C ALA A 687 11.04 -19.42 -39.37
N SER A 688 10.02 -19.51 -40.22
CA SER A 688 9.65 -18.47 -41.18
C SER A 688 9.18 -17.15 -40.54
N ILE A 689 8.76 -17.21 -39.27
CA ILE A 689 8.28 -16.10 -38.43
C ILE A 689 8.76 -16.33 -36.98
N PRO A 690 8.77 -15.31 -36.10
CA PRO A 690 9.42 -15.41 -34.78
C PRO A 690 8.58 -16.07 -33.67
N THR A 691 7.31 -16.40 -33.93
CA THR A 691 6.33 -16.90 -32.95
C THR A 691 6.13 -18.43 -32.86
N PRO A 692 6.60 -19.29 -33.80
CA PRO A 692 6.46 -20.74 -33.68
C PRO A 692 7.29 -21.33 -32.54
N GLU A 693 6.75 -22.36 -31.91
CA GLU A 693 7.34 -23.03 -30.76
C GLU A 693 8.70 -23.70 -31.06
N PRO A 694 9.62 -23.78 -30.07
CA PRO A 694 9.44 -23.35 -28.67
C PRO A 694 9.70 -21.85 -28.47
N VAL A 695 8.71 -21.14 -27.94
CA VAL A 695 8.84 -19.75 -27.47
C VAL A 695 9.43 -19.75 -26.05
N ILE A 696 10.60 -19.13 -25.91
CA ILE A 696 11.29 -18.97 -24.62
C ILE A 696 11.91 -17.57 -24.53
N SER A 697 12.23 -17.13 -23.32
CA SER A 697 12.99 -15.89 -23.09
C SER A 697 14.43 -16.04 -23.55
N ARG A 698 14.89 -15.18 -24.47
CA ARG A 698 16.23 -15.26 -25.08
C ARG A 698 16.98 -13.93 -25.01
N PRO A 699 18.33 -13.96 -24.90
CA PRO A 699 19.16 -12.79 -25.15
C PRO A 699 19.02 -12.31 -26.58
N MET A 700 18.86 -11.00 -26.75
CA MET A 700 18.76 -10.30 -28.05
C MET A 700 20.05 -9.53 -28.34
N PHE A 701 20.10 -8.81 -29.45
CA PHE A 701 21.30 -8.06 -29.88
C PHE A 701 21.85 -7.11 -28.81
N GLY A 702 21.00 -6.52 -27.96
CA GLY A 702 21.43 -5.69 -26.83
C GLY A 702 22.26 -6.42 -25.77
N ALA A 703 22.27 -7.75 -25.77
CA ALA A 703 23.02 -8.60 -24.83
C ALA A 703 24.37 -9.10 -25.37
N PHE A 704 24.69 -8.87 -26.64
CA PHE A 704 25.89 -9.44 -27.28
C PHE A 704 27.01 -8.42 -27.47
N GLY A 705 28.25 -8.91 -27.48
CA GLY A 705 29.43 -8.08 -27.69
C GLY A 705 29.53 -6.96 -26.67
N LYS A 706 29.74 -5.72 -27.15
CA LYS A 706 29.80 -4.52 -26.30
C LYS A 706 28.49 -3.76 -26.19
N ALA A 707 27.39 -4.25 -26.79
CA ALA A 707 26.09 -3.60 -26.72
C ALA A 707 25.56 -3.54 -25.27
N GLY A 708 25.77 -4.60 -24.48
CA GLY A 708 25.36 -4.61 -23.08
C GLY A 708 26.07 -3.53 -22.25
N SER A 709 27.36 -3.33 -22.50
CA SER A 709 28.16 -2.26 -21.86
C SER A 709 27.72 -0.85 -22.30
N ALA A 710 27.43 -0.65 -23.59
CA ALA A 710 27.07 0.65 -24.15
C ALA A 710 25.71 1.17 -23.63
N ASN A 711 24.80 0.26 -23.31
CA ASN A 711 23.43 0.58 -22.93
C ASN A 711 23.16 0.45 -21.41
N SER A 712 24.19 0.20 -20.61
CA SER A 712 24.06 -0.04 -19.16
C SER A 712 25.00 0.81 -18.32
N VAL A 713 24.76 0.81 -17.01
CA VAL A 713 25.47 1.65 -16.05
C VAL A 713 26.03 0.82 -14.89
N ALA A 714 27.30 1.04 -14.56
CA ALA A 714 27.89 0.62 -13.29
C ALA A 714 27.81 1.79 -12.31
N PHE A 715 26.97 1.66 -11.29
CA PHE A 715 26.80 2.65 -10.23
C PHE A 715 27.88 2.48 -9.16
N VAL A 716 28.59 3.56 -8.88
CA VAL A 716 29.75 3.57 -7.97
C VAL A 716 29.69 4.77 -7.03
N SER A 717 30.55 4.79 -6.02
CA SER A 717 30.64 5.96 -5.13
C SER A 717 31.26 7.17 -5.85
N LYS A 718 30.93 8.39 -5.40
CA LYS A 718 31.54 9.63 -5.93
C LYS A 718 33.07 9.60 -5.91
N ILE A 719 33.67 9.00 -4.87
CA ILE A 719 35.12 8.89 -4.77
C ILE A 719 35.71 7.93 -5.81
N ALA A 720 35.02 6.83 -6.12
CA ALA A 720 35.45 5.89 -7.15
C ALA A 720 35.34 6.53 -8.55
N ALA A 721 34.22 7.20 -8.85
CA ALA A 721 34.07 7.94 -10.10
C ALA A 721 35.13 9.04 -10.26
N TYR A 722 35.39 9.84 -9.21
CA TYR A 722 36.43 10.87 -9.19
C TYR A 722 37.83 10.30 -9.44
N ASN A 723 38.14 9.14 -8.87
CA ASN A 723 39.41 8.43 -9.07
C ASN A 723 39.52 7.77 -10.47
N GLY A 724 38.54 7.96 -11.35
CA GLY A 724 38.60 7.48 -12.74
C GLY A 724 38.58 5.96 -12.87
N ILE A 725 37.86 5.24 -11.99
CA ILE A 725 37.89 3.76 -12.00
C ILE A 725 37.48 3.13 -13.33
N LYS A 726 36.68 3.82 -14.15
CA LYS A 726 36.36 3.39 -15.51
C LYS A 726 37.63 3.11 -16.31
N ALA A 727 38.55 4.08 -16.33
CA ALA A 727 39.83 3.94 -17.03
C ALA A 727 40.78 2.97 -16.30
N LEU A 728 40.86 3.06 -14.97
CA LEU A 728 41.76 2.23 -14.17
C LEU A 728 41.45 0.73 -14.28
N TYR A 729 40.16 0.38 -14.38
CA TYR A 729 39.70 -1.02 -14.46
C TYR A 729 39.43 -1.45 -15.91
N GLY A 730 39.53 -0.55 -16.89
CA GLY A 730 39.28 -0.84 -18.30
C GLY A 730 37.82 -1.18 -18.60
N LEU A 731 36.87 -0.51 -17.93
CA LEU A 731 35.43 -0.75 -18.11
C LEU A 731 34.91 -0.06 -19.36
N SER A 732 34.14 -0.80 -20.16
CA SER A 732 33.42 -0.26 -21.31
C SER A 732 32.11 0.39 -20.88
N LYS A 733 31.46 -0.19 -19.85
CA LYS A 733 30.18 0.26 -19.31
C LYS A 733 30.24 1.71 -18.82
N ARG A 734 29.14 2.44 -18.96
CA ARG A 734 29.01 3.79 -18.38
C ARG A 734 29.16 3.70 -16.86
N VAL A 735 29.96 4.57 -16.25
CA VAL A 735 30.16 4.61 -14.80
C VAL A 735 29.54 5.88 -14.26
N GLU A 736 28.59 5.75 -13.33
CA GLU A 736 27.90 6.89 -12.74
C GLU A 736 28.00 6.87 -11.22
N ALA A 737 28.12 8.06 -10.64
CA ALA A 737 28.24 8.21 -9.20
C ALA A 737 26.86 8.25 -8.53
N VAL A 738 26.67 7.45 -7.48
CA VAL A 738 25.48 7.57 -6.62
C VAL A 738 25.48 8.88 -5.83
N GLY A 739 24.31 9.43 -5.54
CA GLY A 739 24.13 10.71 -4.86
C GLY A 739 22.91 10.79 -3.94
N ASN A 740 22.81 11.84 -3.14
CA ASN A 740 21.59 12.25 -2.41
C ASN A 740 20.98 11.25 -1.40
N VAL A 741 21.71 10.22 -0.94
CA VAL A 741 21.17 9.18 -0.03
C VAL A 741 21.27 9.46 1.48
N ARG A 742 21.96 10.53 1.92
CA ARG A 742 22.28 10.73 3.36
C ARG A 742 21.27 11.57 4.14
N ARG A 743 20.32 12.17 3.43
CA ARG A 743 19.27 13.04 3.99
C ARG A 743 17.86 12.49 3.77
N LEU A 744 17.75 11.30 3.19
CA LEU A 744 16.47 10.66 2.93
C LEU A 744 15.82 10.19 4.23
N THR A 745 14.51 10.20 4.22
CA THR A 745 13.63 9.68 5.26
C THR A 745 12.57 8.80 4.60
N LYS A 746 11.78 8.12 5.41
CA LYS A 746 10.60 7.39 4.95
C LYS A 746 9.67 8.24 4.08
N LEU A 747 9.59 9.55 4.33
CA LEU A 747 8.73 10.48 3.59
C LEU A 747 9.15 10.68 2.13
N ASP A 748 10.39 10.32 1.78
CA ASP A 748 10.90 10.42 0.41
C ASP A 748 10.52 9.19 -0.44
N MET A 749 9.99 8.14 0.19
CA MET A 749 9.54 6.90 -0.46
C MET A 749 8.18 7.11 -1.10
N LYS A 750 8.14 7.08 -2.43
CA LYS A 750 6.94 7.40 -3.22
C LYS A 750 5.81 6.43 -2.89
N LEU A 751 4.67 7.00 -2.50
CA LEU A 751 3.42 6.32 -2.14
C LEU A 751 3.54 5.30 -0.99
N ASN A 752 4.70 5.27 -0.32
CA ASN A 752 5.05 4.31 0.71
C ASN A 752 5.79 5.02 1.86
N ASP A 753 5.18 6.07 2.37
CA ASP A 753 5.70 7.04 3.33
C ASP A 753 5.07 6.92 4.74
N ALA A 754 4.25 5.90 4.97
CA ALA A 754 3.53 5.75 6.24
C ALA A 754 4.48 5.47 7.42
N LEU A 755 4.22 6.10 8.57
CA LEU A 755 4.99 5.95 9.81
C LEU A 755 4.07 5.55 10.99
N PRO A 756 3.45 4.36 10.95
CA PRO A 756 2.60 3.90 12.05
C PRO A 756 3.42 3.66 13.31
N ASN A 757 2.80 3.80 14.49
CA ASN A 757 3.43 3.38 15.74
C ASN A 757 3.27 1.85 15.87
N ILE A 758 4.36 1.12 15.63
CA ILE A 758 4.37 -0.34 15.64
C ILE A 758 4.82 -0.83 17.02
N THR A 759 4.04 -1.72 17.61
CA THR A 759 4.45 -2.53 18.76
C THR A 759 4.36 -4.00 18.41
N VAL A 760 5.22 -4.80 19.04
CA VAL A 760 5.24 -6.26 18.92
C VAL A 760 5.26 -6.79 20.34
N ASP A 761 4.31 -7.67 20.66
CA ASP A 761 4.29 -8.37 21.93
C ASP A 761 5.44 -9.40 21.97
N PRO A 762 6.29 -9.38 23.02
CA PRO A 762 7.49 -10.21 23.05
C PRO A 762 7.22 -11.71 23.26
N GLU A 763 6.02 -12.10 23.70
CA GLU A 763 5.67 -13.49 23.98
C GLU A 763 4.79 -14.08 22.88
N THR A 764 3.81 -13.31 22.42
CA THR A 764 2.81 -13.75 21.42
C THR A 764 3.14 -13.30 20.00
N TYR A 765 4.14 -12.44 19.82
CA TYR A 765 4.56 -11.85 18.54
C TYR A 765 3.47 -11.00 17.85
N THR A 766 2.36 -10.75 18.54
CA THR A 766 1.25 -9.96 18.02
C THR A 766 1.74 -8.56 17.67
N VAL A 767 1.58 -8.19 16.40
CA VAL A 767 1.94 -6.86 15.89
C VAL A 767 0.72 -5.95 15.96
N THR A 768 0.87 -4.76 16.53
CA THR A 768 -0.15 -3.72 16.47
C THR A 768 0.39 -2.45 15.82
N ALA A 769 -0.43 -1.82 15.00
CA ALA A 769 -0.19 -0.49 14.44
C ALA A 769 -1.30 0.43 14.96
N ASP A 770 -0.93 1.50 15.67
CA ASP A 770 -1.82 2.57 16.15
C ASP A 770 -2.89 2.20 17.22
N GLY A 771 -2.75 1.04 17.90
CA GLY A 771 -3.22 0.86 19.29
C GLY A 771 -4.74 0.81 19.59
N VAL A 772 -5.62 0.50 18.63
CA VAL A 772 -7.07 0.38 18.90
C VAL A 772 -7.62 -0.92 18.31
N SER A 773 -7.86 -1.95 19.11
CA SER A 773 -8.47 -3.19 18.58
C SER A 773 -9.50 -3.85 19.51
N LEU A 774 -9.24 -3.99 20.80
CA LEU A 774 -10.03 -4.96 21.58
C LEU A 774 -11.53 -4.63 21.79
N PRO A 775 -11.97 -3.39 22.13
CA PRO A 775 -13.40 -3.12 22.36
C PRO A 775 -14.23 -3.04 21.07
N VAL A 776 -13.63 -2.55 19.98
CA VAL A 776 -14.29 -2.37 18.68
C VAL A 776 -14.42 -3.72 17.96
N MET A 777 -13.42 -4.60 18.11
CA MET A 777 -13.44 -5.94 17.52
C MET A 777 -14.57 -6.82 18.08
N ILE A 778 -14.90 -6.72 19.38
CA ILE A 778 -16.02 -7.47 20.00
C ILE A 778 -17.39 -6.98 19.48
N LEU A 779 -17.54 -5.68 19.21
CA LEU A 779 -18.77 -5.11 18.65
C LEU A 779 -18.98 -5.50 17.17
N GLU A 780 -17.90 -5.61 16.39
CA GLU A 780 -17.96 -6.05 14.99
C GLU A 780 -18.23 -7.56 14.86
N LEU A 781 -17.72 -8.39 15.79
CA LEU A 781 -18.00 -9.83 15.87
C LEU A 781 -19.43 -10.17 16.33
N SER A 782 -20.17 -9.19 16.87
CA SER A 782 -21.56 -9.38 17.34
C SER A 782 -22.62 -9.24 16.23
N LYS A 783 -22.22 -9.06 14.95
CA LYS A 783 -23.14 -8.92 13.81
C LYS A 783 -23.94 -10.20 13.57
N CYS A 784 -25.26 -10.12 13.76
CA CYS A 784 -26.22 -11.17 13.41
C CYS A 784 -27.29 -10.61 12.47
N GLY A 785 -27.59 -11.32 11.38
CA GLY A 785 -28.66 -10.94 10.45
C GLY A 785 -30.03 -11.02 11.12
N GLY A 786 -30.83 -9.95 11.05
CA GLY A 786 -32.22 -9.92 11.54
C GLY A 786 -32.44 -9.44 12.99
N CYS A 787 -31.40 -8.95 13.69
CA CYS A 787 -31.47 -8.53 15.10
C CYS A 787 -31.78 -7.03 15.34
N GLU A 788 -32.23 -6.29 14.33
CA GLU A 788 -32.48 -4.82 14.42
C GLU A 788 -33.51 -4.43 15.49
N LYS A 789 -34.40 -5.34 15.89
CA LYS A 789 -35.42 -5.09 16.93
C LYS A 789 -34.84 -5.02 18.36
N TYR A 790 -33.65 -5.58 18.60
CA TYR A 790 -33.11 -5.79 19.95
C TYR A 790 -31.70 -5.21 20.19
N GLN A 791 -31.02 -4.70 19.16
CA GLN A 791 -29.71 -4.04 19.28
C GLN A 791 -29.65 -2.76 18.45
N ILE A 792 -29.25 -1.65 19.08
CA ILE A 792 -29.02 -0.36 18.42
C ILE A 792 -27.51 -0.10 18.49
N LYS A 793 -26.82 -0.24 17.35
CA LYS A 793 -25.35 -0.21 17.29
C LYS A 793 -24.76 1.11 17.79
N ASP A 794 -25.42 2.21 17.47
CA ASP A 794 -24.98 3.55 17.87
C ASP A 794 -24.98 3.72 19.40
N PHE A 795 -25.95 3.10 20.08
CA PHE A 795 -26.05 3.16 21.54
C PHE A 795 -24.89 2.43 22.23
N GLU A 796 -24.57 1.22 21.76
CA GLU A 796 -23.49 0.41 22.33
C GLU A 796 -22.10 1.03 22.06
N LEU A 797 -21.90 1.66 20.89
CA LEU A 797 -20.65 2.34 20.55
C LEU A 797 -20.40 3.56 21.45
N ASP A 798 -21.43 4.37 21.72
CA ASP A 798 -21.31 5.57 22.56
C ASP A 798 -21.15 5.23 24.05
N ILE A 799 -21.75 4.13 24.51
CA ILE A 799 -21.52 3.61 25.87
C ILE A 799 -20.06 3.18 26.03
N VAL A 800 -19.51 2.43 25.08
CA VAL A 800 -18.11 2.00 25.11
C VAL A 800 -17.18 3.21 25.01
N ALA A 801 -17.46 4.17 24.13
CA ALA A 801 -16.67 5.39 23.98
C ALA A 801 -16.67 6.24 25.26
N SER A 802 -17.85 6.48 25.86
CA SER A 802 -17.96 7.27 27.10
C SER A 802 -17.24 6.61 28.28
N GLN A 803 -17.38 5.30 28.45
CA GLN A 803 -16.69 4.54 29.50
C GLN A 803 -15.18 4.48 29.28
N ALA A 804 -14.74 4.27 28.03
CA ALA A 804 -13.32 4.28 27.67
C ALA A 804 -12.69 5.65 27.90
N CYS A 805 -13.35 6.74 27.52
CA CYS A 805 -12.91 8.10 27.80
C CYS A 805 -12.78 8.36 29.31
N LEU A 806 -13.76 7.91 30.10
CA LEU A 806 -13.75 8.08 31.56
C LEU A 806 -12.60 7.30 32.22
N ALA A 807 -12.37 6.05 31.81
CA ALA A 807 -11.25 5.25 32.29
C ALA A 807 -9.90 5.80 31.83
N ALA A 808 -9.80 6.30 30.59
CA ALA A 808 -8.59 6.91 30.06
C ALA A 808 -8.22 8.19 30.83
N VAL A 809 -9.20 9.06 31.10
CA VAL A 809 -8.99 10.25 31.95
C VAL A 809 -8.56 9.85 33.36
N SER A 810 -9.22 8.84 33.94
CA SER A 810 -8.89 8.32 35.28
C SER A 810 -7.47 7.77 35.35
N LEU A 811 -7.07 6.95 34.37
CA LEU A 811 -5.76 6.34 34.29
C LEU A 811 -4.67 7.37 33.98
N ALA A 812 -4.93 8.33 33.09
CA ALA A 812 -4.00 9.40 32.76
C ALA A 812 -3.73 10.30 33.97
N CYS A 813 -4.78 10.71 34.70
CA CYS A 813 -4.65 11.51 35.92
C CYS A 813 -3.91 10.76 37.03
N LEU A 814 -4.24 9.47 37.23
CA LEU A 814 -3.61 8.62 38.23
C LEU A 814 -2.13 8.37 37.89
N SER A 815 -1.83 7.97 36.65
CA SER A 815 -0.49 7.67 36.16
C SER A 815 0.40 8.91 36.18
N HIS A 816 -0.09 10.07 35.73
CA HIS A 816 0.64 11.34 35.82
C HIS A 816 0.98 11.68 37.27
N SER A 817 0.01 11.54 38.18
CA SER A 817 0.20 11.84 39.60
C SER A 817 1.17 10.87 40.28
N LEU A 818 1.06 9.57 39.99
CA LEU A 818 1.94 8.56 40.55
C LEU A 818 3.38 8.64 40.01
N ARG A 819 3.57 8.86 38.69
CA ARG A 819 4.92 9.02 38.10
C ARG A 819 5.63 10.27 38.59
N LYS A 820 4.90 11.38 38.76
CA LYS A 820 5.50 12.66 39.18
C LYS A 820 5.87 12.70 40.66
N TYR A 821 5.14 12.00 41.53
CA TYR A 821 5.33 12.14 42.98
C TYR A 821 5.71 10.84 43.71
N GLY A 822 5.44 9.66 43.13
CA GLY A 822 5.58 8.37 43.79
C GLY A 822 4.47 8.07 44.80
N ILE A 823 4.18 6.79 45.04
CA ILE A 823 3.02 6.35 45.82
C ILE A 823 3.06 6.81 47.29
N ARG A 824 4.26 6.88 47.89
CA ARG A 824 4.42 7.29 49.30
C ARG A 824 4.17 8.79 49.49
N LYS A 825 4.68 9.66 48.62
CA LYS A 825 4.36 11.11 48.67
C LYS A 825 2.91 11.39 48.29
N PHE A 826 2.34 10.56 47.42
CA PHE A 826 0.94 10.68 46.98
C PHE A 826 -0.05 10.39 48.13
N LEU A 827 0.22 9.37 48.95
CA LEU A 827 -0.59 9.01 50.13
C LEU A 827 -0.17 9.72 51.43
N PHE A 828 0.72 10.72 51.36
CA PHE A 828 1.28 11.43 52.52
C PHE A 828 2.05 10.55 53.52
N LEU A 829 2.58 9.40 53.07
CA LEU A 829 3.32 8.43 53.88
C LEU A 829 4.82 8.78 54.02
N ASP A 830 5.34 9.72 53.25
CA ASP A 830 6.78 10.06 53.21
C ASP A 830 7.24 10.99 54.35
N ARG A 831 6.36 11.38 55.29
CA ARG A 831 6.71 12.28 56.41
C ARG A 831 6.63 11.54 57.75
N ARG A 832 7.77 11.55 58.47
CA ARG A 832 8.00 11.11 59.86
C ARG A 832 8.49 9.66 60.01
N SER A 833 9.72 9.38 59.59
CA SER A 833 10.56 8.33 60.18
C SER A 833 10.89 8.72 61.63
N GLY A 834 9.97 8.40 62.55
CA GLY A 834 10.08 8.70 63.97
C GLY A 834 8.80 8.37 64.76
N PRO A 835 8.77 8.61 66.09
CA PRO A 835 7.77 8.10 67.04
C PRO A 835 6.30 8.54 66.80
N ILE A 836 6.04 9.37 65.78
CA ILE A 836 4.71 9.86 65.43
C ILE A 836 3.99 8.94 64.43
N MET A 837 4.69 8.17 63.59
CA MET A 837 4.04 7.17 62.73
C MET A 837 3.38 6.05 63.55
N ALA A 838 3.97 5.71 64.70
CA ALA A 838 3.36 4.80 65.68
C ALA A 838 2.03 5.34 66.26
N ARG A 839 1.83 6.67 66.28
CA ARG A 839 0.62 7.32 66.80
C ARG A 839 -0.55 7.31 65.82
N PHE A 840 -0.29 7.30 64.50
CA PHE A 840 -1.33 7.41 63.45
C PHE A 840 -1.48 6.19 62.54
N GLY A 841 -0.53 5.24 62.55
CA GLY A 841 -0.54 4.07 61.66
C GLY A 841 -1.85 3.28 61.72
N HIS A 842 -2.43 3.08 62.91
CA HIS A 842 -3.71 2.38 63.06
C HIS A 842 -4.88 3.14 62.39
N LYS A 843 -4.88 4.48 62.43
CA LYS A 843 -5.92 5.30 61.78
C LYS A 843 -5.81 5.30 60.25
N TYR A 844 -4.59 5.28 59.72
CA TYR A 844 -4.35 5.18 58.27
C TYR A 844 -4.80 3.83 57.72
N VAL A 845 -4.39 2.75 58.39
CA VAL A 845 -4.79 1.38 58.01
C VAL A 845 -6.31 1.23 58.09
N GLN A 846 -6.96 1.83 59.09
CA GLN A 846 -8.42 1.83 59.20
C GLN A 846 -9.08 2.55 58.01
N GLN A 847 -8.64 3.75 57.64
CA GLN A 847 -9.19 4.47 56.48
C GLN A 847 -8.94 3.77 55.15
N MET A 848 -7.80 3.07 55.00
CA MET A 848 -7.54 2.22 53.84
C MET A 848 -8.52 1.03 53.77
N LYS A 849 -8.76 0.36 54.90
CA LYS A 849 -9.74 -0.74 54.99
C LYS A 849 -11.17 -0.24 54.69
N ASP A 850 -11.55 0.91 55.23
CA ASP A 850 -12.87 1.49 55.00
C ASP A 850 -13.07 1.90 53.53
N SER A 851 -12.04 2.47 52.90
CA SER A 851 -12.07 2.82 51.47
C SER A 851 -12.12 1.57 50.56
N LEU A 852 -11.41 0.49 50.92
CA LEU A 852 -11.48 -0.79 50.21
C LEU A 852 -12.84 -1.48 50.37
N ARG A 853 -13.46 -1.40 51.55
CA ARG A 853 -14.84 -1.87 51.77
C ARG A 853 -15.82 -1.09 50.92
N LEU A 854 -15.65 0.23 50.82
CA LEU A 854 -16.48 1.09 49.98
C LEU A 854 -16.35 0.71 48.49
N LEU A 855 -15.14 0.36 48.02
CA LEU A 855 -14.93 -0.15 46.66
C LEU A 855 -15.74 -1.41 46.40
N ILE A 856 -15.65 -2.39 47.30
CA ILE A 856 -16.36 -3.67 47.16
C ILE A 856 -17.88 -3.47 47.26
N LEU A 857 -18.34 -2.62 48.17
CA LEU A 857 -19.76 -2.35 48.40
C LEU A 857 -20.43 -1.73 47.17
N TRP A 858 -19.73 -0.90 46.40
CA TRP A 858 -20.28 -0.25 45.21
C TRP A 858 -19.97 -0.99 43.90
N SER A 859 -18.84 -1.70 43.79
CA SER A 859 -18.49 -2.44 42.57
C SER A 859 -19.33 -3.72 42.42
N LEU A 860 -19.62 -4.42 43.52
CA LEU A 860 -20.32 -5.71 43.49
C LEU A 860 -21.78 -5.57 43.00
N PRO A 861 -22.60 -4.61 43.47
CA PRO A 861 -23.97 -4.44 42.96
C PRO A 861 -24.00 -4.03 41.48
N CYS A 862 -23.07 -3.16 41.05
CA CYS A 862 -22.99 -2.71 39.66
C CYS A 862 -22.58 -3.87 38.73
N PHE A 863 -21.66 -4.72 39.17
CA PHE A 863 -21.26 -5.91 38.44
C PHE A 863 -22.40 -6.92 38.32
N ILE A 864 -23.13 -7.19 39.41
CA ILE A 864 -24.31 -8.06 39.39
C ILE A 864 -25.36 -7.52 38.41
N LEU A 865 -25.62 -6.20 38.42
CA LEU A 865 -26.58 -5.57 37.52
C LEU A 865 -26.19 -5.75 36.04
N LYS A 866 -24.90 -5.60 35.70
CA LYS A 866 -24.39 -5.84 34.34
C LYS A 866 -24.53 -7.31 33.92
N VAL A 867 -24.17 -8.25 34.79
CA VAL A 867 -24.30 -9.70 34.52
C VAL A 867 -25.75 -10.06 34.25
N VAL A 868 -26.68 -9.59 35.09
CA VAL A 868 -28.12 -9.86 34.90
C VAL A 868 -28.60 -9.32 33.55
N ARG A 869 -28.20 -8.10 33.16
CA ARG A 869 -28.58 -7.51 31.86
C ARG A 869 -28.04 -8.33 30.69
N GLU A 870 -26.75 -8.71 30.68
CA GLU A 870 -26.17 -9.44 29.55
C GLU A 870 -26.71 -10.87 29.45
N VAL A 871 -27.02 -11.53 30.59
CA VAL A 871 -27.69 -12.83 30.59
C VAL A 871 -29.08 -12.73 29.97
N ILE A 872 -29.87 -11.71 30.33
CA ILE A 872 -31.17 -11.44 29.69
C ILE A 872 -30.98 -11.20 28.19
N ARG A 873 -29.99 -10.40 27.77
CA ARG A 873 -29.72 -10.14 26.35
C ARG A 873 -29.44 -11.41 25.56
N VAL A 874 -28.61 -12.31 26.08
CA VAL A 874 -28.26 -13.58 25.42
C VAL A 874 -29.44 -14.55 25.35
N LEU A 875 -30.36 -14.51 26.33
CA LEU A 875 -31.56 -15.34 26.30
C LEU A 875 -32.56 -14.93 25.20
N TYR A 876 -32.59 -13.64 24.83
CA TYR A 876 -33.51 -13.11 23.81
C TYR A 876 -32.87 -12.91 22.43
N VAL A 877 -31.53 -12.82 22.33
CA VAL A 877 -30.79 -12.69 21.07
C VAL A 877 -30.08 -14.02 20.77
N GLN A 878 -30.70 -14.86 19.92
CA GLN A 878 -30.12 -16.15 19.52
C GLN A 878 -29.10 -15.95 18.39
N HIS A 879 -27.81 -16.19 18.67
CA HIS A 879 -26.79 -16.38 17.63
C HIS A 879 -26.73 -17.85 17.19
N GLU A 880 -26.26 -18.12 15.96
CA GLU A 880 -26.21 -19.49 15.40
C GLU A 880 -25.33 -20.48 16.17
N SER A 881 -24.38 -19.99 16.97
CA SER A 881 -23.50 -20.80 17.81
C SER A 881 -23.58 -20.38 19.28
N TRP A 882 -23.93 -21.33 20.16
CA TRP A 882 -23.97 -21.10 21.61
C TRP A 882 -22.59 -20.74 22.17
N TRP A 883 -21.50 -21.33 21.65
CA TRP A 883 -20.14 -21.00 22.06
C TRP A 883 -19.76 -19.56 21.75
N LEU A 884 -20.22 -19.04 20.61
CA LEU A 884 -20.02 -17.64 20.23
C LEU A 884 -20.81 -16.70 21.14
N SER A 885 -22.08 -17.02 21.45
CA SER A 885 -22.88 -16.26 22.41
C SER A 885 -22.26 -16.22 23.80
N ALA A 886 -21.69 -17.35 24.25
CA ALA A 886 -20.98 -17.42 25.53
C ALA A 886 -19.69 -16.59 25.50
N ALA A 887 -18.90 -16.67 24.43
CA ALA A 887 -17.68 -15.88 24.27
C ALA A 887 -17.97 -14.37 24.23
N ILE A 888 -19.03 -13.94 23.53
CA ILE A 888 -19.47 -12.54 23.49
C ILE A 888 -19.95 -12.08 24.87
N LEU A 889 -20.73 -12.90 25.59
CA LEU A 889 -21.17 -12.62 26.96
C LEU A 889 -19.97 -12.37 27.89
N PHE A 890 -18.99 -13.28 27.90
CA PHE A 890 -17.79 -13.15 28.71
C PHE A 890 -16.95 -11.94 28.28
N GLY A 891 -16.78 -11.72 26.98
CA GLY A 891 -16.02 -10.59 26.45
C GLY A 891 -16.61 -9.23 26.86
N LEU A 892 -17.93 -9.07 26.78
CA LEU A 892 -18.62 -7.83 27.15
C LEU A 892 -18.61 -7.58 28.66
N ILE A 893 -18.80 -8.63 29.49
CA ILE A 893 -18.75 -8.51 30.95
C ILE A 893 -17.33 -8.17 31.41
N LEU A 894 -16.31 -8.84 30.86
CA LEU A 894 -14.90 -8.60 31.23
C LEU A 894 -14.43 -7.21 30.79
N SER A 895 -14.76 -6.80 29.55
CA SER A 895 -14.42 -5.48 29.01
C SER A 895 -15.06 -4.37 29.84
N TRP A 896 -16.35 -4.44 30.10
CA TRP A 896 -17.07 -3.45 30.91
C TRP A 896 -16.58 -3.44 32.37
N GLY A 897 -16.37 -4.62 32.96
CA GLY A 897 -15.91 -4.77 34.34
C GLY A 897 -14.52 -4.16 34.55
N TYR A 898 -13.62 -4.36 33.58
CA TYR A 898 -12.27 -3.78 33.61
C TYR A 898 -12.32 -2.24 33.58
N VAL A 899 -13.03 -1.65 32.61
CA VAL A 899 -13.12 -0.20 32.41
C VAL A 899 -13.81 0.49 33.61
N SER A 900 -14.89 -0.12 34.13
CA SER A 900 -15.62 0.39 35.31
C SER A 900 -14.82 0.30 36.61
N THR A 901 -14.01 -0.75 36.77
CA THR A 901 -13.16 -0.92 37.95
C THR A 901 -12.06 0.15 37.99
N ILE A 902 -11.48 0.50 36.83
CA ILE A 902 -10.47 1.57 36.73
C ILE A 902 -11.03 2.92 37.20
N SER A 903 -12.21 3.30 36.70
CA SER A 903 -12.82 4.60 37.03
C SER A 903 -13.28 4.69 38.50
N LEU A 904 -13.86 3.63 39.06
CA LEU A 904 -14.24 3.57 40.48
C LEU A 904 -13.02 3.54 41.40
N SER A 905 -11.97 2.81 41.04
CA SER A 905 -10.73 2.76 41.83
C SER A 905 -10.05 4.12 41.91
N ALA A 906 -10.04 4.89 40.82
CA ALA A 906 -9.53 6.26 40.82
C ALA A 906 -10.35 7.20 41.71
N SER A 907 -11.68 7.07 41.66
CA SER A 907 -12.61 7.84 42.50
C SER A 907 -12.42 7.54 44.00
N ILE A 908 -12.19 6.27 44.34
CA ILE A 908 -11.97 5.82 45.72
C ILE A 908 -10.59 6.17 46.23
N LEU A 909 -9.57 6.16 45.37
CA LEU A 909 -8.26 6.66 45.74
C LEU A 909 -8.32 8.15 46.07
N PHE A 910 -9.08 8.94 45.31
CA PHE A 910 -9.35 10.33 45.65
C PHE A 910 -10.05 10.45 47.01
N HIS A 911 -11.11 9.66 47.25
CA HIS A 911 -11.80 9.61 48.55
C HIS A 911 -10.85 9.25 49.72
N LEU A 912 -9.95 8.28 49.53
CA LEU A 912 -8.96 7.89 50.54
C LEU A 912 -8.01 9.04 50.83
N VAL A 913 -7.42 9.63 49.79
CA VAL A 913 -6.51 10.78 49.91
C VAL A 913 -7.18 11.93 50.66
N CYS A 914 -8.47 12.16 50.39
CA CYS A 914 -9.25 13.16 51.07
C CYS A 914 -9.46 12.87 52.57
N ASN A 915 -9.84 11.64 52.92
CA ASN A 915 -10.05 11.27 54.33
C ASN A 915 -8.74 11.18 55.13
N LEU A 916 -7.62 10.84 54.49
CA LEU A 916 -6.30 10.93 55.13
C LEU A 916 -5.95 12.37 55.50
N GLN A 917 -6.38 13.38 54.72
CA GLN A 917 -6.22 14.78 55.10
C GLN A 917 -7.09 15.19 56.29
N VAL A 918 -8.29 14.62 56.44
CA VAL A 918 -9.15 14.92 57.59
C VAL A 918 -8.46 14.53 58.91
N ILE A 919 -7.67 13.44 58.92
CA ILE A 919 -6.87 13.06 60.09
C ILE A 919 -5.87 14.16 60.46
N HIS A 920 -5.23 14.79 59.48
CA HIS A 920 -4.28 15.88 59.71
C HIS A 920 -4.97 17.16 60.20
N PHE A 921 -6.17 17.43 59.70
CA PHE A 921 -7.00 18.53 60.19
C PHE A 921 -7.38 18.35 61.66
N ASP A 922 -7.85 17.16 62.05
CA ASP A 922 -8.22 16.88 63.43
C ASP A 922 -7.01 16.91 64.38
N ASP A 923 -5.81 16.53 63.91
CA ASP A 923 -4.58 16.66 64.69
C ASP A 923 -4.16 18.13 64.87
N TYR A 924 -4.24 18.94 63.81
CA TYR A 924 -3.98 20.38 63.89
C TYR A 924 -4.98 21.10 64.82
N ALA A 925 -6.25 20.72 64.79
CA ALA A 925 -7.26 21.24 65.71
C ALA A 925 -6.91 20.93 67.18
N LYS A 926 -6.44 19.71 67.46
CA LYS A 926 -6.00 19.30 68.81
C LYS A 926 -4.68 19.96 69.23
N LEU A 927 -3.80 20.25 68.28
CA LEU A 927 -2.56 20.99 68.54
C LEU A 927 -2.88 22.41 69.03
N LEU A 928 -3.85 23.08 68.39
CA LEU A 928 -4.33 24.43 68.76
C LEU A 928 -4.93 24.49 70.17
N GLU A 929 -5.42 23.37 70.69
CA GLU A 929 -5.98 23.28 72.04
C GLU A 929 -4.92 22.92 73.10
N ARG A 930 -3.75 22.39 72.71
CA ARG A 930 -2.76 21.79 73.63
C ARG A 930 -1.46 22.59 73.77
N GLU A 931 -1.01 23.26 72.72
CA GLU A 931 0.28 23.99 72.67
C GLU A 931 0.06 25.50 72.78
N SER A 932 1.03 26.24 73.28
CA SER A 932 0.96 27.72 73.40
C SER A 932 2.07 28.44 72.61
N ASP A 933 2.98 27.70 71.98
CA ASP A 933 4.07 28.27 71.20
C ASP A 933 3.60 28.68 69.79
N VAL A 934 3.61 29.99 69.54
CA VAL A 934 3.18 30.61 68.29
C VAL A 934 4.04 30.17 67.10
N LEU A 935 5.32 29.87 67.31
CA LEU A 935 6.23 29.49 66.23
C LEU A 935 5.85 28.10 65.65
N VAL A 936 5.53 27.15 66.53
CA VAL A 936 5.08 25.80 66.16
C VAL A 936 3.75 25.85 65.41
N PHE A 937 2.84 26.76 65.79
CA PHE A 937 1.57 26.96 65.09
C PHE A 937 1.75 27.50 63.67
N ILE A 938 2.60 28.51 63.48
CA ILE A 938 2.83 29.09 62.16
C ILE A 938 3.48 28.07 61.23
N GLU A 939 4.42 27.27 61.73
CA GLU A 939 5.09 26.23 60.93
C GLU A 939 4.10 25.13 60.48
N GLU A 940 3.29 24.60 61.40
CA GLU A 940 2.28 23.60 61.06
C GLU A 940 1.11 24.20 60.23
N HIS A 941 0.76 25.48 60.42
CA HIS A 941 -0.25 26.18 59.61
C HIS A 941 0.21 26.39 58.15
N ILE A 942 1.44 26.86 57.94
CA ILE A 942 2.04 27.03 56.61
C ILE A 942 2.10 25.67 55.91
N HIS A 943 2.46 24.61 56.64
CA HIS A 943 2.48 23.25 56.11
C HIS A 943 1.09 22.73 55.75
N LEU A 944 0.09 22.91 56.60
CA LEU A 944 -1.30 22.51 56.32
C LEU A 944 -1.84 23.26 55.09
N ARG A 945 -1.62 24.58 55.00
CA ARG A 945 -2.02 25.41 53.84
C ARG A 945 -1.33 24.98 52.55
N TYR A 946 -0.03 24.67 52.60
CA TYR A 946 0.73 24.17 51.46
C TYR A 946 0.16 22.84 50.93
N HIS A 947 -0.13 21.89 51.82
CA HIS A 947 -0.68 20.58 51.43
C HIS A 947 -2.12 20.70 50.92
N LEU A 948 -2.94 21.57 51.51
CA LEU A 948 -4.30 21.85 51.02
C LEU A 948 -4.31 22.46 49.62
N SER A 949 -3.47 23.47 49.38
CA SER A 949 -3.33 24.07 48.06
C SER A 949 -2.89 23.04 47.03
N LYS A 950 -1.97 22.15 47.39
CA LYS A 950 -1.51 21.07 46.51
C LYS A 950 -2.58 20.01 46.24
N ILE A 951 -3.35 19.55 47.23
CA ILE A 951 -4.45 18.61 46.98
C ILE A 951 -5.51 19.24 46.09
N SER A 952 -5.93 20.45 46.42
CA SER A 952 -6.92 21.20 45.64
C SER A 952 -6.48 21.31 44.18
N HIS A 953 -5.23 21.71 43.91
CA HIS A 953 -4.72 21.81 42.54
C HIS A 953 -4.57 20.44 41.85
N ARG A 954 -4.12 19.40 42.56
CA ARG A 954 -3.86 18.06 41.99
C ARG A 954 -5.13 17.37 41.52
N PHE A 955 -6.23 17.51 42.26
CA PHE A 955 -7.47 16.79 41.98
C PHE A 955 -8.56 17.65 41.36
N ARG A 956 -8.40 18.99 41.29
CA ARG A 956 -9.33 19.86 40.57
C ARG A 956 -9.41 19.52 39.08
N ILE A 957 -8.29 19.20 38.44
CA ILE A 957 -8.27 18.78 37.03
C ILE A 957 -8.99 17.43 36.87
N PHE A 958 -8.70 16.47 37.75
CA PHE A 958 -9.37 15.17 37.74
C PHE A 958 -10.89 15.30 37.92
N LEU A 959 -11.35 16.06 38.92
CA LEU A 959 -12.78 16.29 39.13
C LEU A 959 -13.43 17.03 37.96
N LEU A 960 -12.82 18.09 37.43
CA LEU A 960 -13.37 18.84 36.29
C LEU A 960 -13.48 17.99 35.02
N LEU A 961 -12.46 17.17 34.72
CA LEU A 961 -12.50 16.27 33.58
C LEU A 961 -13.52 15.14 33.79
N GLN A 962 -13.60 14.59 35.00
CA GLN A 962 -14.60 13.58 35.36
C GLN A 962 -16.04 14.13 35.23
N PHE A 963 -16.30 15.34 35.73
CA PHE A 963 -17.59 16.01 35.53
C PHE A 963 -17.87 16.27 34.05
N CYS A 964 -16.90 16.78 33.30
CA CYS A 964 -17.08 17.07 31.87
C CYS A 964 -17.45 15.80 31.08
N VAL A 965 -16.72 14.70 31.29
CA VAL A 965 -16.97 13.44 30.57
C VAL A 965 -18.32 12.84 30.95
N VAL A 966 -18.67 12.82 32.24
CA VAL A 966 -19.98 12.31 32.67
C VAL A 966 -21.11 13.21 32.17
N THR A 967 -21.02 14.53 32.29
CA THR A 967 -22.04 15.45 31.80
C THR A 967 -22.23 15.32 30.28
N ALA A 968 -21.14 15.27 29.51
CA ALA A 968 -21.21 15.04 28.07
C ALA A 968 -21.88 13.69 27.74
N SER A 969 -21.49 12.63 28.45
CA SER A 969 -22.09 11.29 28.30
C SER A 969 -23.60 11.31 28.59
N GLN A 970 -24.03 11.94 29.68
CA GLN A 970 -25.45 12.01 30.05
C GLN A 970 -26.27 12.84 29.06
N ILE A 971 -25.70 13.91 28.49
CA ILE A 971 -26.34 14.71 27.44
C ILE A 971 -26.50 13.90 26.16
N VAL A 972 -25.47 13.16 25.74
CA VAL A 972 -25.54 12.28 24.56
C VAL A 972 -26.60 11.20 24.77
N THR A 973 -26.61 10.54 25.93
CA THR A 973 -27.65 9.56 26.29
C THR A 973 -29.05 10.17 26.26
N LEU A 974 -29.23 11.41 26.74
CA LEU A 974 -30.52 12.10 26.69
C LEU A 974 -30.97 12.38 25.26
N PHE A 975 -30.09 12.92 24.40
CA PHE A 975 -30.42 13.18 22.99
C PHE A 975 -30.76 11.91 22.23
N GLN A 976 -30.04 10.82 22.48
CA GLN A 976 -30.29 9.54 21.81
C GLN A 976 -31.59 8.88 22.27
N THR A 977 -31.87 8.88 23.57
CA THR A 977 -33.11 8.30 24.09
C THR A 977 -34.35 9.12 23.71
N THR A 978 -34.23 10.44 23.58
CA THR A 978 -35.33 11.33 23.16
C THR A 978 -35.50 11.43 21.64
N GLY A 979 -34.42 11.26 20.86
CA GLY A 979 -34.44 11.30 19.40
C GLY A 979 -34.77 9.97 18.73
N TYR A 980 -34.75 8.86 19.48
CA TYR A 980 -35.11 7.55 18.97
C TYR A 980 -36.63 7.37 18.92
N SER A 981 -37.18 7.16 17.72
CA SER A 981 -38.62 7.04 17.47
C SER A 981 -39.21 5.66 17.74
N GLY A 982 -38.38 4.67 18.09
CA GLY A 982 -38.79 3.29 18.40
C GLY A 982 -39.01 3.02 19.90
N ILE A 983 -39.50 1.81 20.23
CA ILE A 983 -39.72 1.40 21.63
C ILE A 983 -38.36 1.08 22.30
N ILE A 984 -38.03 1.80 23.37
CA ILE A 984 -36.89 1.51 24.23
C ILE A 984 -37.32 0.47 25.28
N THR A 985 -36.60 -0.63 25.33
CA THR A 985 -36.78 -1.76 26.25
C THR A 985 -35.54 -1.92 27.13
N VAL A 986 -35.64 -2.71 28.20
CA VAL A 986 -34.48 -3.04 29.06
C VAL A 986 -33.35 -3.75 28.29
N ILE A 987 -33.68 -4.42 27.18
CA ILE A 987 -32.70 -5.15 26.35
C ILE A 987 -31.87 -4.17 25.50
N ASN A 988 -32.51 -3.23 24.80
CA ASN A 988 -31.83 -2.32 23.87
C ASN A 988 -31.25 -1.05 24.54
N GLY A 989 -31.84 -0.56 25.64
CA GLY A 989 -31.41 0.66 26.31
C GLY A 989 -30.93 0.48 27.76
N GLY A 990 -31.04 -0.72 28.33
CA GLY A 990 -30.70 -0.97 29.73
C GLY A 990 -29.23 -0.72 30.07
N ASP A 991 -28.32 -0.81 29.10
CA ASP A 991 -26.89 -0.59 29.37
C ASP A 991 -26.53 0.87 29.63
N PHE A 992 -27.32 1.83 29.10
CA PHE A 992 -27.21 3.23 29.49
C PHE A 992 -27.52 3.43 30.97
N ALA A 993 -28.52 2.73 31.50
CA ALA A 993 -28.89 2.83 32.90
C ALA A 993 -27.77 2.26 33.80
N VAL A 994 -27.22 1.09 33.46
CA VAL A 994 -26.11 0.48 34.19
C VAL A 994 -24.86 1.38 34.14
N SER A 995 -24.50 1.88 32.96
CA SER A 995 -23.38 2.79 32.75
C SER A 995 -23.54 4.10 33.54
N SER A 996 -24.73 4.70 33.52
CA SER A 996 -25.02 5.97 34.21
C SER A 996 -24.99 5.84 35.72
N ILE A 997 -25.50 4.73 36.28
CA ILE A 997 -25.44 4.45 37.72
C ILE A 997 -23.98 4.41 38.18
N VAL A 998 -23.11 3.69 37.47
CA VAL A 998 -21.68 3.60 37.81
C VAL A 998 -21.00 4.97 37.76
N GLN A 999 -21.27 5.77 36.72
CA GLN A 999 -20.71 7.11 36.57
C GLN A 999 -21.13 8.05 37.71
N VAL A 1000 -22.42 8.04 38.07
CA VAL A 1000 -22.97 8.88 39.15
C VAL A 1000 -22.46 8.46 40.52
N VAL A 1001 -22.34 7.15 40.78
CA VAL A 1001 -21.75 6.62 42.02
C VAL A 1001 -20.31 7.11 42.17
N GLY A 1002 -19.50 7.02 41.11
CA GLY A 1002 -18.11 7.51 41.11
C GLY A 1002 -18.00 9.00 41.45
N ILE A 1003 -18.84 9.84 40.86
CA ILE A 1003 -18.90 11.29 41.16
C ILE A 1003 -19.37 11.54 42.59
N SER A 1004 -20.39 10.82 43.06
CA SER A 1004 -20.98 11.02 44.40
C SER A 1004 -19.96 10.71 45.50
N ILE A 1005 -19.17 9.64 45.34
CA ILE A 1005 -18.07 9.29 46.24
C ILE A 1005 -17.04 10.43 46.32
N CYS A 1006 -16.68 10.99 45.17
CA CYS A 1006 -15.72 12.10 45.10
C CYS A 1006 -16.26 13.38 45.74
N LEU A 1007 -17.51 13.75 45.45
CA LEU A 1007 -18.12 14.97 45.95
C LEU A 1007 -18.37 14.91 47.46
N HIS A 1008 -18.77 13.75 47.99
CA HIS A 1008 -18.91 13.54 49.42
C HIS A 1008 -17.58 13.76 50.16
N ALA A 1009 -16.48 13.19 49.65
CA ALA A 1009 -15.15 13.37 50.23
C ALA A 1009 -14.69 14.84 50.21
N ALA A 1010 -14.90 15.52 49.08
CA ALA A 1010 -14.55 16.93 48.91
C ALA A 1010 -15.35 17.85 49.85
N THR A 1011 -16.66 17.57 50.01
CA THR A 1011 -17.54 18.30 50.91
C THR A 1011 -17.13 18.12 52.36
N LYS A 1012 -16.80 16.87 52.76
CA LYS A 1012 -16.35 16.54 54.12
C LYS A 1012 -15.08 17.29 54.52
N ILE A 1013 -14.10 17.38 53.62
CA ILE A 1013 -12.90 18.20 53.85
C ILE A 1013 -13.25 19.68 53.99
N SER A 1014 -14.07 20.20 53.09
CA SER A 1014 -14.41 21.63 53.07
C SER A 1014 -15.09 22.05 54.37
N HIS A 1015 -16.02 21.24 54.87
CA HIS A 1015 -16.69 21.48 56.15
C HIS A 1015 -15.72 21.41 57.33
N ARG A 1016 -14.80 20.43 57.36
CA ARG A 1016 -13.79 20.31 58.42
C ARG A 1016 -12.79 21.47 58.41
N ALA A 1017 -12.38 21.94 57.23
CA ALA A 1017 -11.51 23.10 57.08
C ALA A 1017 -12.18 24.38 57.61
N GLN A 1018 -13.48 24.58 57.34
CA GLN A 1018 -14.25 25.71 57.88
C GLN A 1018 -14.38 25.63 59.42
N GLY A 1019 -14.61 24.42 59.97
CA GLY A 1019 -14.63 24.20 61.42
C GLY A 1019 -13.31 24.59 62.09
N ILE A 1020 -12.18 24.29 61.46
CA ILE A 1020 -10.85 24.67 61.98
C ILE A 1020 -10.60 26.17 61.83
N ALA A 1021 -11.06 26.80 60.74
CA ALA A 1021 -10.99 28.25 60.61
C ALA A 1021 -11.74 28.98 61.75
N SER A 1022 -12.86 28.42 62.22
CA SER A 1022 -13.60 28.90 63.40
C SER A 1022 -12.78 28.72 64.69
N ILE A 1023 -12.17 27.55 64.91
CA ILE A 1023 -11.31 27.28 66.09
C ILE A 1023 -10.08 28.21 66.09
N VAL A 1024 -9.42 28.39 64.94
CA VAL A 1024 -8.28 29.30 64.77
C VAL A 1024 -8.69 30.76 65.00
N SER A 1025 -9.87 31.17 64.50
CA SER A 1025 -10.38 32.54 64.75
C SER A 1025 -10.65 32.77 66.24
N ARG A 1026 -11.17 31.76 66.94
CA ARG A 1026 -11.39 31.80 68.40
C ARG A 1026 -10.07 31.81 69.17
N TRP A 1027 -9.09 31.00 68.76
CA TRP A 1027 -7.73 31.01 69.33
C TRP A 1027 -7.06 32.36 69.11
N HIS A 1028 -7.14 32.93 67.90
CA HIS A 1028 -6.56 34.24 67.56
C HIS A 1028 -7.22 35.35 68.38
N ALA A 1029 -8.55 35.32 68.56
CA ALA A 1029 -9.25 36.24 69.44
C ALA A 1029 -8.75 36.13 70.90
N LEU A 1030 -8.60 34.91 71.43
CA LEU A 1030 -8.08 34.68 72.79
C LEU A 1030 -6.61 35.12 72.93
N ALA A 1031 -5.74 34.78 71.98
CA ALA A 1031 -4.33 35.15 71.99
C ALA A 1031 -4.11 36.67 71.86
N THR A 1032 -4.96 37.36 71.09
CA THR A 1032 -4.91 38.83 70.94
C THR A 1032 -5.43 39.54 72.20
N CYS A 1033 -6.46 38.99 72.85
CA CYS A 1033 -7.02 39.53 74.10
C CYS A 1033 -6.14 39.28 75.34
N ILE A 1034 -5.16 38.36 75.29
CA ILE A 1034 -4.26 38.07 76.43
C ILE A 1034 -3.09 39.07 76.52
N SER A 1035 -2.93 39.99 75.57
CA SER A 1035 -1.99 41.11 75.75
C SER A 1035 -2.65 42.28 76.49
N SER A 1036 -2.11 42.60 77.68
CA SER A 1036 -2.29 43.83 78.49
C SER A 1036 -3.03 43.77 79.84
N ASP A 1037 -2.86 42.73 80.68
CA ASP A 1037 -3.05 42.91 82.14
C ASP A 1037 -2.39 41.83 83.01
N ALA A 1038 -1.05 41.83 83.07
CA ALA A 1038 -0.30 41.11 84.11
C ALA A 1038 1.15 41.65 84.24
N SER A 1039 1.34 42.97 84.14
CA SER A 1039 2.56 43.63 84.59
C SER A 1039 2.33 44.20 85.99
N HIS A 1040 2.49 43.36 87.03
CA HIS A 1040 2.91 43.73 88.39
C HIS A 1040 2.56 42.59 89.37
N GLN A 1041 3.54 41.75 89.74
CA GLN A 1041 3.91 41.45 91.15
C GLN A 1041 4.92 40.29 91.24
N MET A 1042 6.07 40.59 91.87
CA MET A 1042 7.01 39.72 92.64
C MET A 1042 7.65 38.54 91.90
N ARG A 1043 8.94 38.50 91.51
CA ARG A 1043 10.24 38.79 92.17
C ARG A 1043 10.55 37.91 93.41
N VAL A 1044 11.61 37.08 93.26
CA VAL A 1044 12.48 36.37 94.26
C VAL A 1044 11.86 35.06 94.82
N SER A 1045 12.49 33.87 94.94
CA SER A 1045 13.87 33.44 95.26
C SER A 1045 14.22 32.02 94.78
N ASN A 1046 15.53 31.76 94.66
CA ASN A 1046 16.23 30.46 94.48
C ASN A 1046 15.91 29.39 95.55
N SER A 1047 15.90 28.10 95.17
CA SER A 1047 16.79 27.04 95.71
C SER A 1047 16.45 25.64 95.17
N ALA A 1048 17.48 24.82 94.99
CA ALA A 1048 17.49 23.48 94.40
C ALA A 1048 16.80 22.39 95.25
N GLY A 1049 16.30 21.33 94.58
CA GLY A 1049 15.89 20.07 95.19
C GLY A 1049 14.98 19.23 94.29
N ASN A 1050 15.50 18.09 93.81
CA ASN A 1050 14.83 17.08 92.97
C ASN A 1050 13.50 16.55 93.56
N LEU A 1051 12.47 16.34 92.72
CA LEU A 1051 11.85 15.04 92.43
C LEU A 1051 10.68 15.20 91.42
N GLU A 1052 10.57 14.25 90.49
CA GLU A 1052 9.50 14.13 89.49
C GLU A 1052 8.10 14.05 90.12
N ALA A 1053 7.21 14.99 89.75
CA ALA A 1053 5.76 14.82 89.69
C ALA A 1053 5.10 16.10 89.12
N ALA A 1054 5.25 16.34 87.81
CA ALA A 1054 4.48 17.37 87.11
C ALA A 1054 3.21 16.75 86.52
N ASN A 1055 2.13 16.75 87.29
CA ASN A 1055 0.77 16.57 86.79
C ASN A 1055 -0.21 17.36 87.66
N GLN A 1056 -1.05 18.15 86.99
CA GLN A 1056 -2.30 18.79 87.44
C GLN A 1056 -2.21 20.15 88.16
N LEU A 1057 -2.37 21.22 87.36
CA LEU A 1057 -3.29 22.37 87.50
C LEU A 1057 -3.00 23.25 86.25
N ASN A 1058 -3.88 23.54 85.28
CA ASN A 1058 -5.30 23.79 85.34
C ASN A 1058 -6.03 23.35 84.06
N SER A 1059 -7.21 22.79 84.31
CA SER A 1059 -8.29 22.49 83.39
C SER A 1059 -9.01 23.75 82.90
N LEU A 1060 -9.32 23.81 81.60
CA LEU A 1060 -10.61 24.33 81.14
C LEU A 1060 -11.30 23.18 80.40
N HIS A 1061 -12.21 22.53 81.12
CA HIS A 1061 -13.05 21.45 80.64
C HIS A 1061 -14.23 22.08 79.89
N LEU A 1062 -14.32 21.88 78.57
CA LEU A 1062 -15.57 22.07 77.82
C LEU A 1062 -16.07 20.69 77.40
N SER A 1063 -17.20 20.27 77.96
CA SER A 1063 -17.87 19.03 77.60
C SER A 1063 -18.55 19.17 76.23
N TYR A 1064 -18.29 18.23 75.32
CA TYR A 1064 -19.22 17.88 74.25
C TYR A 1064 -19.48 16.38 74.31
N SER A 1065 -20.76 16.01 74.42
CA SER A 1065 -21.25 14.63 74.43
C SER A 1065 -21.11 14.00 73.05
N GLU A 1066 -20.53 12.79 72.99
CA GLU A 1066 -20.56 11.89 71.84
C GLU A 1066 -21.95 11.25 71.73
N SER A 1067 -22.93 11.98 71.21
CA SER A 1067 -24.21 11.44 70.74
C SER A 1067 -24.95 12.56 70.03
N ASP A 1068 -24.79 12.66 68.70
CA ASP A 1068 -25.71 13.30 67.74
C ASP A 1068 -24.98 13.53 66.43
N LEU A 1069 -24.71 12.45 65.69
CA LEU A 1069 -24.29 12.53 64.28
C LEU A 1069 -24.68 11.26 63.51
N GLU A 1070 -25.88 10.75 63.77
CA GLU A 1070 -26.64 9.92 62.83
C GLU A 1070 -28.12 10.32 62.92
N SER A 1071 -28.61 11.08 61.94
CA SER A 1071 -29.99 10.96 61.41
C SER A 1071 -30.22 11.99 60.29
N VAL A 1072 -30.93 11.53 59.28
CA VAL A 1072 -31.25 12.19 58.02
C VAL A 1072 -32.70 12.73 58.10
N ASP A 1073 -33.01 13.71 57.25
CA ASP A 1073 -34.34 14.14 56.75
C ASP A 1073 -35.07 15.37 57.37
N TYR A 1074 -35.16 16.41 56.53
CA TYR A 1074 -36.36 17.14 56.10
C TYR A 1074 -37.45 17.54 57.13
N ILE A 1075 -37.59 18.87 57.34
CA ILE A 1075 -38.80 19.73 57.13
C ILE A 1075 -38.94 20.88 58.14
N ALA A 1076 -39.24 22.06 57.55
CA ALA A 1076 -39.97 23.26 58.01
C ALA A 1076 -39.45 24.16 59.16
N MET A 1077 -39.11 25.39 58.75
CA MET A 1077 -39.22 26.64 59.52
C MET A 1077 -40.66 26.88 60.05
N PRO A 1078 -40.84 27.62 61.17
CA PRO A 1078 -41.19 29.05 61.00
C PRO A 1078 -40.70 30.04 62.09
N THR A 1079 -40.35 31.24 61.57
CA THR A 1079 -40.71 32.62 62.01
C THR A 1079 -40.28 33.25 63.34
N ASN A 1080 -39.61 34.42 63.16
CA ASN A 1080 -39.83 35.74 63.81
C ASN A 1080 -39.54 35.88 65.33
N THR A 1081 -38.89 36.92 65.86
CA THR A 1081 -38.57 38.26 65.33
C THR A 1081 -37.57 38.96 66.26
N GLN A 1082 -36.72 39.81 65.67
CA GLN A 1082 -36.12 41.03 66.22
C GLN A 1082 -35.16 40.95 67.43
N LEU A 1083 -33.88 41.23 67.16
CA LEU A 1083 -33.36 42.57 67.45
C LEU A 1083 -32.32 42.99 66.41
N ALA A 1084 -32.52 44.18 65.86
CA ALA A 1084 -31.73 44.79 64.80
C ALA A 1084 -30.59 45.66 65.37
N SER A 1085 -29.72 46.07 64.44
CA SER A 1085 -28.80 47.21 64.49
C SER A 1085 -27.44 46.99 65.17
N ASN A 1086 -26.42 46.91 64.29
CA ASN A 1086 -24.98 47.15 64.41
C ASN A 1086 -24.26 45.93 63.82
N MET A 1087 -23.83 45.90 62.56
CA MET A 1087 -22.89 46.82 61.96
C MET A 1087 -22.95 46.77 60.43
N SER A 1088 -23.61 47.75 59.84
CA SER A 1088 -23.55 48.10 58.41
C SER A 1088 -22.24 48.84 58.05
N SER A 1089 -21.09 48.52 58.65
CA SER A 1089 -19.86 49.30 58.42
C SER A 1089 -18.57 48.51 58.23
N TYR A 1090 -18.61 47.18 58.09
CA TYR A 1090 -17.39 46.39 57.87
C TYR A 1090 -17.08 46.09 56.39
N HIS A 1091 -17.97 46.42 55.44
CA HIS A 1091 -17.73 46.17 54.01
C HIS A 1091 -17.15 47.33 53.20
N ARG A 1092 -16.66 48.42 53.81
CA ARG A 1092 -15.99 49.50 53.04
C ARG A 1092 -14.80 50.07 53.81
N ARG A 1093 -13.66 49.36 53.75
CA ARG A 1093 -12.31 49.96 53.70
C ARG A 1093 -11.24 48.87 53.50
N LEU A 1094 -10.73 48.82 52.25
CA LEU A 1094 -9.37 48.45 51.82
C LEU A 1094 -9.03 46.94 51.76
N ALA A 1095 -8.68 46.29 50.64
CA ALA A 1095 -8.37 46.71 49.27
C ALA A 1095 -7.35 47.85 49.15
N PHE A 1096 -6.07 47.58 49.39
CA PHE A 1096 -4.90 48.04 48.59
C PHE A 1096 -3.59 47.40 49.12
N GLY A 1097 -2.76 46.90 48.19
CA GLY A 1097 -1.45 46.26 48.43
C GLY A 1097 -1.44 44.79 47.99
N MET A 1098 -1.47 44.50 46.68
CA MET A 1098 -0.35 44.28 45.75
C MET A 1098 0.54 43.06 46.09
N ASP A 1099 0.63 42.20 45.06
CA ASP A 1099 1.42 40.98 44.79
C ASP A 1099 1.05 39.64 45.44
#